data_AF-A0A0G1M7R0-F1
#
_entry.id   AF-A0A0G1M7R0-F1
#
_cell.length_a   1.000
_cell.length_b   1.000
_cell.length_c   1.000
_cell.angle_alpha   90.00
_cell.angle_beta   90.00
_cell.angle_gamma   90.00
#
_symmetry.space_group_name_H-M   'P 1'
#
loop_
_entity.id
_entity.type
_entity.pdbx_description
1 polymer ?
#
loop_
_entity_poly.entity_id
_entity_poly.type
_entity_poly.pdbx_seq_one_letter_code
_entity_poly.pdbx_strand_id
1 'polypeptide(L)'
;MKQNRMTCMVAIVCMLNLFQVEIVRAKTVRYFNPTLDRGAATSIVFGDGRRVVLHEGESLVVNEPCEMVSRSEFGWETWPVEPQPFLKITVRKLDVIRKEPMLGAMMLVQRRKVMLNYPPVSSVWHLPTGIAQLAAVLRNDGHEVVQRYGHILGLEYVLKEHGGVDVESALASVRSPHSNINALYDARMTFERISCGVATQDKFEVARNNASYVSSYYDGSIERALEAVRNREQHLWYDYFTEVELPLARDFKPDLCGISVADERQFIQGLILASLVKDEFPDCLVVLGGNFWSRVTNAFRLPEFARFFNHCDAIVYREGFQPLQQLAATLNPALASGVAWRKNGEVVVNSATQSPTDFEILPTPDFDGGATQWSPGFVPSLYTMSNCPMACGFCAIAAGSDTYLAKPRSMTPRRIAEHMANLEATRFEIFDETFPIPRQLALGKELKRIGLHATWESYLTITNDLVKPETCEKLYEAGCRAVQLGLETLSPDTLLREYKQWNTPKNYGVILANLKAAGIQTHVFLIVGIPGEPLHWGLKWLPFLEDYGDNVLTIKSGRYRLTRHGPDEKGEAHSQLIEVMPDTKPLHLNRDFRYRSVSRKKVEATRDILEQACRRHWAYGVTSTIPWWVNRGRYSWDELKRMAQVLPPEQDVRHLDNVIVRVNTIVREELKQEVSFGNFDDVATFARTLL
;
A
#
# COMPACT_ATOMS: atom_id res chain seq x y z
N MET A 1 -30.42 -11.37 40.50
CA MET A 1 -30.29 -11.41 39.02
C MET A 1 -28.82 -11.16 38.64
N LYS A 2 -28.06 -12.20 38.24
CA LYS A 2 -26.86 -12.14 37.36
C LYS A 2 -26.12 -13.48 37.20
N GLN A 3 -26.39 -14.51 38.02
CA GLN A 3 -25.74 -15.83 37.90
C GLN A 3 -26.59 -16.87 37.11
N ASN A 4 -27.92 -16.82 37.19
CA ASN A 4 -28.80 -17.84 36.58
C ASN A 4 -28.86 -17.84 35.04
N ARG A 5 -28.58 -16.74 34.34
CA ARG A 5 -28.66 -16.74 32.87
C ARG A 5 -27.50 -17.49 32.21
N MET A 6 -26.30 -17.40 32.79
CA MET A 6 -25.11 -18.10 32.28
C MET A 6 -25.22 -19.61 32.53
N THR A 7 -25.72 -20.00 33.72
CA THR A 7 -25.97 -21.40 34.06
C THR A 7 -27.08 -22.01 33.21
N CYS A 8 -28.18 -21.28 32.95
CA CYS A 8 -29.24 -21.74 32.05
C CYS A 8 -28.74 -21.91 30.60
N MET A 9 -27.88 -21.01 30.13
CA MET A 9 -27.37 -21.04 28.76
C MET A 9 -26.34 -22.17 28.55
N VAL A 10 -25.45 -22.39 29.52
CA VAL A 10 -24.55 -23.55 29.51
C VAL A 10 -25.36 -24.85 29.60
N ALA A 11 -26.42 -24.89 30.41
CA ALA A 11 -27.31 -26.05 30.47
C ALA A 11 -28.06 -26.29 29.14
N ILE A 12 -28.50 -25.24 28.43
CA ILE A 12 -29.16 -25.34 27.12
C ILE A 12 -28.17 -25.83 26.05
N VAL A 13 -26.93 -25.35 26.05
CA VAL A 13 -25.89 -25.77 25.09
C VAL A 13 -25.40 -27.20 25.36
N CYS A 14 -25.31 -27.61 26.63
CA CYS A 14 -25.04 -28.99 27.02
C CYS A 14 -26.20 -29.94 26.68
N MET A 15 -27.46 -29.49 26.80
CA MET A 15 -28.65 -30.26 26.40
C MET A 15 -28.73 -30.49 24.88
N LEU A 16 -28.06 -29.68 24.05
CA LEU A 16 -28.04 -29.80 22.59
C LEU A 16 -26.91 -30.69 22.05
N ASN A 17 -26.10 -31.35 22.90
CA ASN A 17 -25.08 -32.37 22.53
C ASN A 17 -23.99 -31.91 21.52
N LEU A 18 -23.75 -30.60 21.36
CA LEU A 18 -22.76 -30.07 20.38
C LEU A 18 -21.33 -29.95 20.91
N PHE A 19 -21.15 -29.87 22.23
CA PHE A 19 -19.84 -29.70 22.88
C PHE A 19 -19.68 -30.67 24.05
N GLN A 20 -18.53 -31.32 24.13
CA GLN A 20 -18.08 -32.01 25.32
C GLN A 20 -17.05 -31.12 26.03
N VAL A 21 -17.44 -30.57 27.18
CA VAL A 21 -16.58 -29.70 28.00
C VAL A 21 -16.00 -30.54 29.14
N GLU A 22 -14.68 -30.66 29.18
CA GLU A 22 -13.95 -31.34 30.24
C GLU A 22 -12.92 -30.38 30.84
N ILE A 23 -12.79 -30.38 32.17
CA ILE A 23 -11.69 -29.72 32.85
C ILE A 23 -10.53 -30.71 32.89
N VAL A 24 -9.52 -30.49 32.06
CA VAL A 24 -8.27 -31.25 32.08
C VAL A 24 -7.18 -30.40 32.67
N ARG A 25 -6.24 -31.03 33.38
CA ARG A 25 -5.02 -30.36 33.80
C ARG A 25 -3.94 -30.67 32.77
N ALA A 26 -3.28 -29.64 32.22
CA ALA A 26 -2.12 -29.86 31.36
C ALA A 26 -1.11 -28.71 31.45
N LYS A 27 0.14 -29.01 31.10
CA LYS A 27 1.20 -28.03 30.90
C LYS A 27 2.09 -28.50 29.77
N THR A 28 2.43 -27.63 28.83
CA THR A 28 3.43 -27.93 27.80
C THR A 28 4.81 -27.66 28.36
N VAL A 29 5.63 -28.70 28.47
CA VAL A 29 7.05 -28.61 28.78
C VAL A 29 7.83 -28.63 27.47
N ARG A 30 8.78 -27.71 27.32
CA ARG A 30 9.64 -27.61 26.13
C ARG A 30 11.05 -28.00 26.51
N TYR A 31 11.82 -28.45 25.52
CA TYR A 31 13.26 -28.58 25.65
C TYR A 31 13.88 -27.32 26.27
N PHE A 32 14.73 -27.53 27.28
CA PHE A 32 15.42 -26.47 28.01
C PHE A 32 16.89 -26.86 28.20
N ASN A 33 17.76 -26.14 27.50
CA ASN A 33 19.21 -26.30 27.59
C ASN A 33 19.88 -24.95 27.87
N PRO A 34 20.15 -24.64 29.14
CA PRO A 34 20.73 -23.36 29.53
C PRO A 34 22.22 -23.24 29.20
N THR A 35 22.91 -24.34 28.83
CA THR A 35 24.36 -24.37 28.61
C THR A 35 24.78 -24.39 27.14
N LEU A 36 23.82 -24.42 26.19
CA LEU A 36 24.04 -24.47 24.73
C LEU A 36 24.89 -25.67 24.25
N ASP A 37 25.00 -26.72 25.06
CA ASP A 37 25.73 -27.94 24.70
C ASP A 37 24.98 -28.72 23.60
N ARG A 38 25.64 -28.95 22.46
CA ARG A 38 25.09 -29.66 21.30
C ARG A 38 25.04 -31.16 21.61
N GLY A 39 23.98 -31.57 22.31
CA GLY A 39 23.73 -32.96 22.71
C GLY A 39 23.03 -33.10 24.05
N ALA A 40 22.86 -32.02 24.82
CA ALA A 40 22.12 -32.07 26.07
C ALA A 40 20.63 -32.35 25.82
N ALA A 41 20.02 -33.17 26.68
CA ALA A 41 18.62 -33.55 26.59
C ALA A 41 17.89 -33.23 27.91
N THR A 42 16.66 -32.73 27.81
CA THR A 42 15.80 -32.47 28.98
C THR A 42 14.99 -33.72 29.27
N SER A 43 15.05 -34.26 30.48
CA SER A 43 14.25 -35.43 30.88
C SER A 43 13.03 -35.02 31.69
N ILE A 44 11.87 -35.56 31.36
CA ILE A 44 10.65 -35.45 32.15
C ILE A 44 10.45 -36.76 32.90
N VAL A 45 10.39 -36.70 34.23
CA VAL A 45 10.24 -37.86 35.13
C VAL A 45 8.88 -37.77 35.81
N PHE A 46 8.05 -38.79 35.63
CA PHE A 46 6.73 -38.88 36.24
C PHE A 46 6.81 -39.58 37.60
N GLY A 47 5.82 -39.34 38.48
CA GLY A 47 5.81 -39.92 39.83
C GLY A 47 5.75 -41.45 39.88
N ASP A 48 5.39 -42.11 38.77
CA ASP A 48 5.41 -43.56 38.61
C ASP A 48 6.73 -44.12 38.05
N GLY A 49 7.73 -43.26 37.85
CA GLY A 49 9.05 -43.63 37.34
C GLY A 49 9.17 -43.63 35.81
N ARG A 50 8.11 -43.32 35.06
CA ARG A 50 8.22 -43.11 33.60
C ARG A 50 9.15 -41.92 33.32
N ARG A 51 9.98 -42.05 32.29
CA ARG A 51 10.91 -41.01 31.84
C ARG A 51 10.76 -40.75 30.34
N VAL A 52 10.60 -39.49 29.95
CA VAL A 52 10.57 -39.03 28.56
C VAL A 52 11.72 -38.06 28.34
N VAL A 53 12.50 -38.25 27.28
CA VAL A 53 13.63 -37.38 26.94
C VAL A 53 13.22 -36.47 25.79
N LEU A 54 13.44 -35.16 25.95
CA LEU A 54 13.21 -34.13 24.94
C LEU A 54 14.55 -33.65 24.38
N HIS A 55 14.61 -33.59 23.06
CA HIS A 55 15.71 -33.03 22.28
C HIS A 55 15.38 -31.61 21.79
N GLU A 56 16.38 -30.94 21.20
CA GLU A 56 16.23 -29.56 20.72
C GLU A 56 15.06 -29.41 19.73
N GLY A 57 14.16 -28.47 20.02
CA GLY A 57 12.94 -28.23 19.24
C GLY A 57 11.71 -29.05 19.68
N GLU A 58 11.88 -30.04 20.56
CA GLU A 58 10.77 -30.88 21.04
C GLU A 58 10.00 -30.27 22.22
N SER A 59 8.75 -30.71 22.36
CA SER A 59 7.90 -30.37 23.50
C SER A 59 6.94 -31.52 23.84
N LEU A 60 6.56 -31.62 25.11
CA LEU A 60 5.62 -32.61 25.63
C LEU A 60 4.51 -31.93 26.42
N VAL A 61 3.27 -32.33 26.18
CA VAL A 61 2.14 -31.96 27.03
C VAL A 61 2.01 -32.98 28.15
N VAL A 62 2.15 -32.54 29.40
CA VAL A 62 1.99 -33.37 30.59
C VAL A 62 0.67 -33.07 31.27
N ASN A 63 -0.07 -34.10 31.66
CA ASN A 63 -1.40 -33.97 32.27
C ASN A 63 -1.43 -34.35 33.77
N GLU A 64 -0.29 -34.78 34.30
CA GLU A 64 -0.09 -35.16 35.70
C GLU A 64 1.21 -34.50 36.23
N PRO A 65 1.34 -34.27 37.55
CA PRO A 65 2.55 -33.69 38.12
C PRO A 65 3.80 -34.51 37.77
N CYS A 66 4.84 -33.84 37.30
CA CYS A 66 6.10 -34.46 36.93
C CYS A 66 7.28 -33.54 37.24
N GLU A 67 8.49 -34.07 37.14
CA GLU A 67 9.72 -33.32 37.34
C GLU A 67 10.46 -33.16 36.01
N MET A 68 10.88 -31.94 35.70
CA MET A 68 11.77 -31.66 34.59
C MET A 68 13.20 -31.67 35.12
N VAL A 69 14.05 -32.52 34.54
CA VAL A 69 15.46 -32.67 34.89
C VAL A 69 16.29 -32.22 33.69
N SER A 70 17.11 -31.19 33.86
CA SER A 70 18.06 -30.75 32.84
C SER A 70 19.43 -30.48 33.44
N ARG A 71 20.46 -30.50 32.60
CA ARG A 71 21.83 -30.25 33.03
C ARG A 71 22.13 -28.76 32.88
N SER A 72 22.44 -28.10 33.99
CA SER A 72 22.95 -26.73 34.04
C SER A 72 24.47 -26.71 34.17
N GLU A 73 25.04 -25.51 34.20
CA GLU A 73 26.47 -25.29 34.48
C GLU A 73 26.87 -25.68 35.93
N PHE A 74 25.88 -25.82 36.83
CA PHE A 74 26.09 -26.18 38.24
C PHE A 74 25.77 -27.65 38.56
N GLY A 75 25.33 -28.45 37.57
CA GLY A 75 25.01 -29.88 37.74
C GLY A 75 23.66 -30.26 37.16
N TRP A 76 23.07 -31.35 37.67
CA TRP A 76 21.71 -31.73 37.32
C TRP A 76 20.72 -30.94 38.18
N GLU A 77 19.82 -30.20 37.52
CA GLU A 77 18.77 -29.44 38.17
C GLU A 77 17.41 -30.06 37.87
N THR A 78 16.56 -30.05 38.89
CA THR A 78 15.20 -30.62 38.84
C THR A 78 14.19 -29.53 39.19
N TRP A 79 13.19 -29.34 38.33
CA TRP A 79 12.09 -28.42 38.56
C TRP A 79 10.74 -29.15 38.58
N PRO A 80 9.88 -28.88 39.56
CA PRO A 80 8.53 -29.42 39.57
C PRO A 80 7.68 -28.79 38.45
N VAL A 81 6.94 -29.62 37.75
CA VAL A 81 5.98 -29.24 36.71
C VAL A 81 4.59 -29.65 37.18
N GLU A 82 3.83 -28.67 37.63
CA GLU A 82 2.43 -28.83 38.03
C GLU A 82 1.49 -28.45 36.88
N PRO A 83 0.74 -29.41 36.30
CA PRO A 83 -0.30 -29.14 35.31
C PRO A 83 -1.40 -28.27 35.89
N GLN A 84 -1.76 -27.20 35.17
CA GLN A 84 -2.79 -26.26 35.61
C GLN A 84 -4.14 -26.63 34.97
N PRO A 85 -5.27 -26.41 35.67
CA PRO A 85 -6.59 -26.65 35.11
C PRO A 85 -6.84 -25.71 33.93
N PHE A 86 -7.25 -26.26 32.78
CA PHE A 86 -7.74 -25.50 31.64
C PHE A 86 -8.99 -26.17 31.05
N LEU A 87 -9.87 -25.39 30.44
CA LEU A 87 -11.08 -25.90 29.81
C LEU A 87 -10.73 -26.54 28.46
N LYS A 88 -11.01 -27.84 28.30
CA LYS A 88 -11.00 -28.51 26.99
C LYS A 88 -12.42 -28.60 26.47
N ILE A 89 -12.65 -28.01 25.30
CA ILE A 89 -13.94 -28.02 24.63
C ILE A 89 -13.77 -28.85 23.37
N THR A 90 -14.41 -30.01 23.32
CA THR A 90 -14.37 -30.92 22.17
C THR A 90 -15.67 -30.77 21.39
N VAL A 91 -15.58 -30.34 20.13
CA VAL A 91 -16.71 -30.30 19.19
C VAL A 91 -16.73 -31.64 18.45
N ARG A 92 -17.89 -32.31 18.39
CA ARG A 92 -17.97 -33.53 17.55
C ARG A 92 -17.67 -33.16 16.10
N LYS A 93 -16.56 -33.72 15.58
CA LYS A 93 -15.96 -33.52 14.25
C LYS A 93 -15.41 -32.11 13.99
N LEU A 94 -14.31 -31.74 14.65
CA LEU A 94 -13.19 -30.95 14.08
C LEU A 94 -12.19 -30.66 15.21
N ASP A 95 -10.97 -31.22 15.12
CA ASP A 95 -9.86 -30.84 15.99
C ASP A 95 -9.28 -29.50 15.52
N VAL A 96 -9.59 -28.42 16.21
CA VAL A 96 -8.93 -27.11 16.02
C VAL A 96 -8.42 -26.62 17.38
N ILE A 97 -7.10 -26.66 17.56
CA ILE A 97 -6.42 -26.04 18.69
C ILE A 97 -6.09 -24.59 18.28
N ARG A 98 -6.83 -23.60 18.83
CA ARG A 98 -6.46 -22.18 18.79
C ARG A 98 -6.33 -21.63 20.21
N LYS A 99 -5.35 -20.76 20.45
CA LYS A 99 -5.22 -19.99 21.70
C LYS A 99 -6.11 -18.74 21.62
N GLU A 100 -6.86 -18.50 22.70
CA GLU A 100 -7.66 -17.31 23.07
C GLU A 100 -9.06 -17.13 22.42
N PRO A 101 -10.01 -16.48 23.12
CA PRO A 101 -11.31 -17.06 23.46
C PRO A 101 -12.36 -16.90 22.34
N MET A 102 -12.36 -17.84 21.40
CA MET A 102 -13.45 -18.04 20.43
C MET A 102 -14.66 -18.79 21.04
N LEU A 103 -15.19 -18.32 22.17
CA LEU A 103 -16.48 -18.85 22.69
C LEU A 103 -17.52 -17.78 23.04
N GLY A 104 -17.24 -16.50 22.80
CA GLY A 104 -18.22 -15.41 22.90
C GLY A 104 -18.90 -15.03 21.57
N ALA A 105 -18.37 -15.45 20.42
CA ALA A 105 -18.73 -14.88 19.12
C ALA A 105 -19.71 -15.71 18.26
N MET A 106 -20.06 -16.94 18.67
CA MET A 106 -21.13 -17.69 17.99
C MET A 106 -22.54 -17.29 18.46
N MET A 107 -22.66 -16.30 19.36
CA MET A 107 -23.92 -15.65 19.64
C MET A 107 -24.21 -14.59 18.59
N LEU A 108 -25.07 -14.93 17.63
CA LEU A 108 -25.86 -13.97 16.86
C LEU A 108 -25.07 -12.73 16.40
N VAL A 109 -23.97 -12.91 15.64
CA VAL A 109 -23.48 -11.78 14.86
C VAL A 109 -24.60 -11.46 13.89
N GLN A 110 -25.33 -10.37 14.16
CA GLN A 110 -26.38 -9.90 13.29
C GLN A 110 -25.72 -9.67 11.92
N ARG A 111 -26.13 -10.45 10.93
CA ARG A 111 -25.67 -10.26 9.56
C ARG A 111 -25.92 -8.81 9.18
N ARG A 112 -24.85 -8.11 8.80
CA ARG A 112 -24.89 -6.70 8.41
C ARG A 112 -24.74 -6.60 6.92
N LYS A 113 -25.36 -5.57 6.35
CA LYS A 113 -25.11 -5.10 5.00
C LYS A 113 -24.05 -4.02 5.05
N VAL A 114 -22.89 -4.30 4.47
CA VAL A 114 -21.74 -3.41 4.47
C VAL A 114 -21.44 -2.97 3.04
N MET A 115 -21.41 -1.67 2.81
CA MET A 115 -20.95 -1.10 1.56
C MET A 115 -19.53 -0.56 1.76
N LEU A 116 -18.57 -1.01 0.95
CA LEU A 116 -17.19 -0.52 0.99
C LEU A 116 -16.88 0.26 -0.29
N ASN A 117 -16.65 1.56 -0.16
CA ASN A 117 -16.39 2.47 -1.27
C ASN A 117 -14.92 2.91 -1.31
N TYR A 118 -14.37 2.93 -2.52
CA TYR A 118 -13.10 3.57 -2.83
C TYR A 118 -13.37 4.80 -3.72
N PRO A 119 -13.30 6.03 -3.18
CA PRO A 119 -13.76 7.23 -3.86
C PRO A 119 -13.08 7.51 -5.20
N PRO A 120 -13.68 8.36 -6.06
CA PRO A 120 -13.07 8.84 -7.28
C PRO A 120 -11.61 9.26 -7.12
N VAL A 121 -10.83 9.18 -8.20
CA VAL A 121 -9.43 9.65 -8.30
C VAL A 121 -8.40 8.72 -7.67
N SER A 122 -8.00 7.71 -8.44
CA SER A 122 -6.85 6.86 -8.18
C SER A 122 -6.47 6.16 -9.50
N SER A 123 -5.58 5.17 -9.45
CA SER A 123 -5.20 4.40 -10.63
C SER A 123 -6.35 3.51 -11.12
N VAL A 124 -6.88 3.77 -12.31
CA VAL A 124 -7.98 3.00 -12.95
C VAL A 124 -7.56 1.61 -13.47
N TRP A 125 -6.28 1.32 -13.35
CA TRP A 125 -5.64 0.11 -13.83
C TRP A 125 -5.51 -0.97 -12.74
N HIS A 126 -5.86 -0.61 -11.50
CA HIS A 126 -5.76 -1.43 -10.30
C HIS A 126 -7.11 -1.47 -9.57
N LEU A 127 -7.39 -2.61 -8.95
CA LEU A 127 -8.45 -2.71 -7.95
C LEU A 127 -7.79 -2.64 -6.57
N PRO A 128 -8.31 -1.82 -5.64
CA PRO A 128 -7.69 -1.60 -4.34
C PRO A 128 -7.75 -2.86 -3.46
N THR A 129 -6.61 -3.54 -3.27
CA THR A 129 -6.51 -4.75 -2.44
C THR A 129 -7.02 -4.55 -1.02
N GLY A 130 -6.86 -3.36 -0.44
CA GLY A 130 -7.36 -3.06 0.89
C GLY A 130 -8.87 -3.28 1.02
N ILE A 131 -9.66 -2.84 0.02
CA ILE A 131 -11.11 -3.04 -0.01
C ILE A 131 -11.45 -4.53 -0.20
N ALA A 132 -10.79 -5.19 -1.15
CA ALA A 132 -11.00 -6.61 -1.44
C ALA A 132 -10.67 -7.51 -0.23
N GLN A 133 -9.60 -7.19 0.50
CA GLN A 133 -9.18 -7.91 1.70
C GLN A 133 -10.13 -7.67 2.87
N LEU A 134 -10.59 -6.43 3.08
CA LEU A 134 -11.60 -6.12 4.11
C LEU A 134 -12.95 -6.78 3.81
N ALA A 135 -13.36 -6.80 2.54
CA ALA A 135 -14.57 -7.48 2.09
C ALA A 135 -14.49 -8.98 2.38
N ALA A 136 -13.36 -9.63 2.07
CA ALA A 136 -13.15 -11.03 2.36
C ALA A 136 -13.21 -11.34 3.87
N VAL A 137 -12.62 -10.49 4.71
CA VAL A 137 -12.68 -10.63 6.18
C VAL A 137 -14.12 -10.52 6.68
N LEU A 138 -14.86 -9.49 6.27
CA LEU A 138 -16.25 -9.29 6.70
C LEU A 138 -17.21 -10.37 6.18
N ARG A 139 -17.02 -10.84 4.94
CA ARG A 139 -17.79 -11.96 4.38
C ARG A 139 -17.52 -13.26 5.15
N ASN A 140 -16.27 -13.49 5.57
CA ASN A 140 -15.91 -14.62 6.41
C ASN A 140 -16.55 -14.56 7.82
N ASP A 141 -16.85 -13.35 8.31
CA ASP A 141 -17.64 -13.13 9.54
C ASP A 141 -19.16 -13.25 9.32
N GLY A 142 -19.61 -13.51 8.09
CA GLY A 142 -21.02 -13.72 7.74
C GLY A 142 -21.78 -12.47 7.31
N HIS A 143 -21.10 -11.33 7.13
CA HIS A 143 -21.72 -10.10 6.63
C HIS A 143 -21.96 -10.16 5.11
N GLU A 144 -22.98 -9.44 4.64
CA GLU A 144 -23.20 -9.18 3.23
C GLU A 144 -22.44 -7.92 2.84
N VAL A 145 -21.50 -8.03 1.90
CA VAL A 145 -20.62 -6.92 1.53
C VAL A 145 -20.76 -6.62 0.04
N VAL A 146 -20.84 -5.34 -0.32
CA VAL A 146 -20.74 -4.85 -1.71
C VAL A 146 -19.56 -3.88 -1.80
N GLN A 147 -18.73 -4.02 -2.84
CA GLN A 147 -17.61 -3.13 -3.10
C GLN A 147 -17.96 -2.14 -4.20
N ARG A 148 -17.54 -0.88 -4.01
CA ARG A 148 -17.77 0.22 -4.96
C ARG A 148 -16.44 0.85 -5.34
N TYR A 149 -16.10 0.79 -6.62
CA TYR A 149 -14.82 1.25 -7.17
C TYR A 149 -14.98 2.62 -7.84
N GLY A 150 -15.31 3.65 -7.06
CA GLY A 150 -15.58 4.99 -7.55
C GLY A 150 -14.43 5.64 -8.32
N HIS A 151 -13.19 5.23 -8.07
CA HIS A 151 -12.02 5.67 -8.86
C HIS A 151 -12.09 5.26 -10.34
N ILE A 152 -12.75 4.15 -10.66
CA ILE A 152 -13.01 3.69 -12.03
C ILE A 152 -14.39 4.17 -12.48
N LEU A 153 -15.43 3.82 -11.73
CA LEU A 153 -16.82 4.05 -12.11
C LEU A 153 -17.15 5.54 -12.22
N GLY A 154 -16.69 6.35 -11.26
CA GLY A 154 -16.87 7.80 -11.30
C GLY A 154 -16.13 8.45 -12.46
N LEU A 155 -14.90 8.01 -12.75
CA LEU A 155 -14.15 8.53 -13.89
C LEU A 155 -14.84 8.19 -15.21
N GLU A 156 -15.30 6.95 -15.37
CA GLU A 156 -16.05 6.54 -16.55
C GLU A 156 -17.35 7.29 -16.70
N TYR A 157 -18.07 7.54 -15.60
CA TYR A 157 -19.28 8.36 -15.60
C TYR A 157 -18.98 9.75 -16.19
N VAL A 158 -18.03 10.48 -15.60
CA VAL A 158 -17.68 11.84 -16.05
C VAL A 158 -17.22 11.86 -17.51
N LEU A 159 -16.40 10.90 -17.93
CA LEU A 159 -15.92 10.85 -19.32
C LEU A 159 -17.05 10.49 -20.29
N LYS A 160 -17.95 9.56 -19.96
CA LYS A 160 -19.06 9.17 -20.84
C LYS A 160 -20.08 10.30 -20.98
N GLU A 161 -20.36 11.04 -19.92
CA GLU A 161 -21.22 12.23 -19.99
C GLU A 161 -20.72 13.26 -21.02
N HIS A 162 -19.41 13.38 -21.19
CA HIS A 162 -18.81 14.37 -22.10
C HIS A 162 -18.40 13.80 -23.47
N GLY A 163 -18.11 12.50 -23.56
CA GLY A 163 -17.55 11.86 -24.75
C GLY A 163 -18.41 10.75 -25.36
N GLY A 164 -19.47 10.30 -24.68
CA GLY A 164 -20.41 9.29 -25.17
C GLY A 164 -19.73 8.07 -25.79
N VAL A 165 -20.11 7.77 -27.04
CA VAL A 165 -19.64 6.61 -27.82
C VAL A 165 -18.13 6.62 -28.05
N ASP A 166 -17.49 7.79 -28.17
CA ASP A 166 -16.03 7.87 -28.35
C ASP A 166 -15.31 7.29 -27.12
N VAL A 167 -15.82 7.59 -25.91
CA VAL A 167 -15.26 7.08 -24.65
C VAL A 167 -15.56 5.59 -24.49
N GLU A 168 -16.74 5.12 -24.89
CA GLU A 168 -17.05 3.69 -24.88
C GLU A 168 -16.11 2.89 -25.80
N SER A 169 -15.84 3.40 -26.99
CA SER A 169 -14.90 2.81 -27.94
C SER A 169 -13.45 2.82 -27.41
N ALA A 170 -13.03 3.92 -26.78
CA ALA A 170 -11.72 4.03 -26.15
C ALA A 170 -11.58 3.04 -24.97
N LEU A 171 -12.61 2.90 -24.14
CA LEU A 171 -12.67 1.92 -23.04
C LEU A 171 -12.61 0.48 -23.57
N ALA A 172 -13.34 0.17 -24.64
CA ALA A 172 -13.28 -1.13 -25.30
C ALA A 172 -11.86 -1.42 -25.83
N SER A 173 -11.20 -0.40 -26.36
CA SER A 173 -9.82 -0.52 -26.87
C SER A 173 -8.83 -0.86 -25.75
N VAL A 174 -8.85 -0.14 -24.61
CA VAL A 174 -7.91 -0.45 -23.49
C VAL A 174 -8.21 -1.78 -22.78
N ARG A 175 -9.45 -2.28 -22.88
CA ARG A 175 -9.88 -3.57 -22.32
C ARG A 175 -9.71 -4.75 -23.27
N SER A 176 -9.37 -4.51 -24.53
CA SER A 176 -9.21 -5.57 -25.52
C SER A 176 -7.77 -6.07 -25.56
N PRO A 177 -7.52 -7.39 -25.46
CA PRO A 177 -6.19 -7.96 -25.67
C PRO A 177 -5.75 -7.92 -27.14
N HIS A 178 -6.64 -7.54 -28.06
CA HIS A 178 -6.37 -7.47 -29.50
C HIS A 178 -6.07 -6.06 -30.01
N SER A 179 -6.12 -5.05 -29.14
CA SER A 179 -5.81 -3.67 -29.52
C SER A 179 -4.33 -3.53 -29.85
N ASN A 180 -4.05 -3.00 -31.04
CA ASN A 180 -2.69 -2.61 -31.41
C ASN A 180 -2.32 -1.26 -30.78
N ILE A 181 -1.05 -0.88 -30.89
CA ILE A 181 -0.54 0.35 -30.26
C ILE A 181 -1.25 1.62 -30.75
N ASN A 182 -1.65 1.70 -32.02
CA ASN A 182 -2.34 2.88 -32.56
C ASN A 182 -3.73 3.02 -31.95
N ALA A 183 -4.50 1.93 -31.83
CA ALA A 183 -5.80 1.96 -31.16
C ALA A 183 -5.69 2.38 -29.69
N LEU A 184 -4.65 1.93 -28.98
CA LEU A 184 -4.37 2.34 -27.60
C LEU A 184 -3.96 3.81 -27.51
N TYR A 185 -3.19 4.31 -28.49
CA TYR A 185 -2.84 5.72 -28.61
C TYR A 185 -4.08 6.58 -28.87
N ASP A 186 -4.93 6.20 -29.81
CA ASP A 186 -6.19 6.89 -30.12
C ASP A 186 -7.14 6.92 -28.92
N ALA A 187 -7.21 5.81 -28.17
CA ALA A 187 -7.96 5.75 -26.91
C ALA A 187 -7.41 6.74 -25.87
N ARG A 188 -6.09 6.76 -25.67
CA ARG A 188 -5.43 7.75 -24.78
C ARG A 188 -5.74 9.18 -25.22
N MET A 189 -5.57 9.50 -26.51
CA MET A 189 -5.83 10.84 -27.04
C MET A 189 -7.30 11.24 -26.89
N THR A 190 -8.22 10.27 -26.99
CA THR A 190 -9.64 10.47 -26.71
C THR A 190 -9.85 10.87 -25.24
N PHE A 191 -9.28 10.13 -24.28
CA PHE A 191 -9.39 10.48 -22.87
C PHE A 191 -8.78 11.86 -22.55
N GLU A 192 -7.62 12.18 -23.14
CA GLU A 192 -6.97 13.49 -23.00
C GLU A 192 -7.86 14.62 -23.52
N ARG A 193 -8.36 14.48 -24.75
CA ARG A 193 -9.25 15.48 -25.38
C ARG A 193 -10.53 15.69 -24.58
N ILE A 194 -11.21 14.61 -24.19
CA ILE A 194 -12.49 14.68 -23.46
C ILE A 194 -12.28 15.28 -22.07
N SER A 195 -11.28 14.81 -21.31
CA SER A 195 -11.03 15.32 -19.96
C SER A 195 -10.63 16.80 -19.94
N CYS A 196 -9.84 17.27 -20.92
CA CYS A 196 -9.52 18.69 -21.07
C CYS A 196 -10.75 19.56 -21.40
N GLY A 197 -11.80 18.98 -21.98
CA GLY A 197 -13.04 19.68 -22.31
C GLY A 197 -14.05 19.76 -21.16
N VAL A 198 -13.82 19.03 -20.06
CA VAL A 198 -14.73 19.03 -18.90
C VAL A 198 -14.66 20.37 -18.18
N ALA A 199 -15.79 21.08 -18.14
CA ALA A 199 -15.91 22.33 -17.42
C ALA A 199 -16.00 22.07 -15.91
N THR A 200 -14.97 22.46 -15.16
CA THR A 200 -14.95 22.37 -13.70
C THR A 200 -14.09 23.49 -13.11
N GLN A 201 -14.42 23.89 -11.87
CA GLN A 201 -13.58 24.79 -11.07
C GLN A 201 -12.31 24.11 -10.54
N ASP A 202 -12.29 22.78 -10.56
CA ASP A 202 -11.21 21.96 -10.06
C ASP A 202 -10.17 21.68 -11.15
N LYS A 203 -8.98 21.22 -10.78
CA LYS A 203 -8.03 20.71 -11.78
C LYS A 203 -8.43 19.28 -12.10
N PHE A 204 -8.80 18.99 -13.34
CA PHE A 204 -9.11 17.65 -13.81
C PHE A 204 -8.44 17.38 -15.16
N GLU A 205 -7.75 16.25 -15.26
CA GLU A 205 -7.19 15.76 -16.52
C GLU A 205 -7.03 14.25 -16.46
N VAL A 206 -7.25 13.58 -17.60
CA VAL A 206 -6.80 12.21 -17.85
C VAL A 206 -5.69 12.31 -18.89
N ALA A 207 -4.45 12.38 -18.43
CA ALA A 207 -3.30 12.63 -19.29
C ALA A 207 -2.28 11.51 -19.17
N ARG A 208 -1.78 11.01 -20.31
CA ARG A 208 -0.83 9.88 -20.37
C ARG A 208 -1.35 8.70 -19.53
N ASN A 209 -2.64 8.38 -19.71
CA ASN A 209 -3.31 7.30 -18.99
C ASN A 209 -3.31 7.43 -17.46
N ASN A 210 -3.10 8.63 -16.91
CA ASN A 210 -3.21 8.92 -15.49
C ASN A 210 -4.40 9.85 -15.24
N ALA A 211 -5.27 9.46 -14.32
CA ALA A 211 -6.33 10.33 -13.83
C ALA A 211 -5.78 11.26 -12.73
N SER A 212 -5.87 12.57 -12.96
CA SER A 212 -5.46 13.61 -12.03
C SER A 212 -6.66 14.49 -11.72
N TYR A 213 -6.95 14.62 -10.44
CA TYR A 213 -7.96 15.56 -9.96
C TYR A 213 -7.45 16.23 -8.69
N VAL A 214 -7.60 17.54 -8.60
CA VAL A 214 -7.32 18.32 -7.40
C VAL A 214 -8.47 19.29 -7.20
N SER A 215 -9.25 19.04 -6.14
CA SER A 215 -10.32 19.96 -5.75
C SER A 215 -9.75 21.34 -5.38
N SER A 216 -10.43 22.38 -5.84
CA SER A 216 -10.27 23.78 -5.44
C SER A 216 -10.49 24.02 -3.94
N TYR A 217 -11.15 23.09 -3.25
CA TYR A 217 -11.31 23.10 -1.79
C TYR A 217 -10.18 22.37 -1.05
N TYR A 218 -9.26 21.71 -1.75
CA TYR A 218 -8.13 21.04 -1.09
C TYR A 218 -6.96 22.01 -0.87
N ASP A 219 -6.94 22.66 0.30
CA ASP A 219 -5.83 23.50 0.77
C ASP A 219 -5.12 22.98 2.03
N GLY A 220 -5.61 21.86 2.59
CA GLY A 220 -5.10 21.22 3.79
C GLY A 220 -5.69 21.71 5.11
N SER A 221 -6.62 22.68 5.10
CA SER A 221 -7.32 23.17 6.28
C SER A 221 -8.66 22.44 6.50
N ILE A 222 -9.08 22.36 7.77
CA ILE A 222 -10.37 21.75 8.16
C ILE A 222 -11.54 22.59 7.63
N GLU A 223 -11.45 23.92 7.71
CA GLU A 223 -12.54 24.80 7.28
C GLU A 223 -12.80 24.69 5.77
N ARG A 224 -11.75 24.67 4.94
CA ARG A 224 -11.90 24.55 3.49
C ARG A 224 -12.47 23.19 3.07
N ALA A 225 -12.08 22.12 3.76
CA ALA A 225 -12.68 20.80 3.55
C ALA A 225 -14.19 20.78 3.90
N LEU A 226 -14.60 21.43 4.99
CA LEU A 226 -16.01 21.57 5.36
C LEU A 226 -16.78 22.49 4.41
N GLU A 227 -16.12 23.48 3.81
CA GLU A 227 -16.69 24.32 2.76
C GLU A 227 -17.00 23.50 1.50
N ALA A 228 -16.17 22.52 1.15
CA ALA A 228 -16.44 21.60 0.05
C ALA A 228 -17.76 20.85 0.26
N VAL A 229 -18.05 20.44 1.49
CA VAL A 229 -19.31 19.76 1.83
C VAL A 229 -20.51 20.71 1.69
N ARG A 230 -20.37 21.97 2.14
CA ARG A 230 -21.45 22.98 2.00
C ARG A 230 -21.76 23.31 0.55
N ASN A 231 -20.76 23.23 -0.33
CA ASN A 231 -20.90 23.51 -1.76
C ASN A 231 -20.84 22.24 -2.62
N ARG A 232 -21.18 21.08 -2.04
CA ARG A 232 -21.00 19.77 -2.68
C ARG A 232 -21.70 19.63 -4.03
N GLU A 233 -22.79 20.35 -4.26
CA GLU A 233 -23.54 20.39 -5.54
C GLU A 233 -22.72 20.94 -6.71
N GLN A 234 -21.66 21.72 -6.44
CA GLN A 234 -20.76 22.27 -7.46
C GLN A 234 -19.56 21.35 -7.74
N HIS A 235 -19.46 20.21 -7.05
CA HIS A 235 -18.31 19.33 -7.15
C HIS A 235 -18.45 18.38 -8.35
N LEU A 236 -17.37 18.13 -9.09
CA LEU A 236 -17.39 17.32 -10.32
C LEU A 236 -18.05 15.94 -10.18
N TRP A 237 -17.92 15.31 -9.01
CA TRP A 237 -18.44 13.97 -8.75
C TRP A 237 -19.85 13.94 -8.15
N TYR A 238 -20.50 15.10 -7.97
CA TYR A 238 -21.80 15.18 -7.32
C TYR A 238 -22.85 14.34 -8.04
N ASP A 239 -23.00 14.53 -9.35
CA ASP A 239 -23.98 13.79 -10.17
C ASP A 239 -23.71 12.29 -10.15
N TYR A 240 -22.44 11.87 -10.25
CA TYR A 240 -22.09 10.46 -10.09
C TYR A 240 -22.55 9.90 -8.73
N PHE A 241 -22.39 10.66 -7.64
CA PHE A 241 -22.83 10.20 -6.34
C PHE A 241 -24.36 10.13 -6.24
N THR A 242 -25.08 11.14 -6.71
CA THR A 242 -26.55 11.22 -6.58
C THR A 242 -27.30 10.34 -7.56
N GLU A 243 -26.74 10.07 -8.74
CA GLU A 243 -27.37 9.28 -9.80
C GLU A 243 -26.93 7.81 -9.80
N VAL A 244 -25.77 7.48 -9.22
CA VAL A 244 -25.24 6.11 -9.23
C VAL A 244 -25.05 5.53 -7.82
N GLU A 245 -24.28 6.20 -6.96
CA GLU A 245 -23.91 5.61 -5.67
C GLU A 245 -25.07 5.62 -4.66
N LEU A 246 -25.79 6.72 -4.52
CA LEU A 246 -26.92 6.84 -3.59
C LEU A 246 -28.11 5.94 -3.98
N PRO A 247 -28.54 5.85 -5.25
CA PRO A 247 -29.59 4.91 -5.65
C PRO A 247 -29.23 3.45 -5.34
N LEU A 248 -27.98 3.05 -5.60
CA LEU A 248 -27.51 1.71 -5.26
C LEU A 248 -27.51 1.49 -3.74
N ALA A 249 -27.07 2.47 -2.95
CA ALA A 249 -27.14 2.41 -1.49
C ALA A 249 -28.59 2.31 -0.99
N ARG A 250 -29.54 2.98 -1.64
CA ARG A 250 -30.96 2.92 -1.31
C ARG A 250 -31.55 1.52 -1.52
N ASP A 251 -31.17 0.86 -2.61
CA ASP A 251 -31.59 -0.51 -2.90
C ASP A 251 -30.94 -1.52 -1.96
N PHE A 252 -29.65 -1.34 -1.68
CA PHE A 252 -28.88 -2.22 -0.82
C PHE A 252 -29.28 -2.09 0.65
N LYS A 253 -29.52 -0.86 1.13
CA LYS A 253 -29.80 -0.48 2.53
C LYS A 253 -28.67 -0.87 3.48
N PRO A 254 -27.49 -0.23 3.39
CA PRO A 254 -26.34 -0.59 4.22
C PRO A 254 -26.56 -0.23 5.70
N ASP A 255 -26.21 -1.15 6.60
CA ASP A 255 -26.04 -0.87 8.03
C ASP A 255 -24.74 -0.09 8.28
N LEU A 256 -23.73 -0.33 7.45
CA LEU A 256 -22.40 0.30 7.53
C LEU A 256 -21.93 0.70 6.13
N CYS A 257 -21.49 1.94 5.97
CA CYS A 257 -20.83 2.43 4.77
C CYS A 257 -19.39 2.83 5.10
N GLY A 258 -18.42 2.04 4.61
CA GLY A 258 -16.99 2.30 4.77
C GLY A 258 -16.44 3.00 3.54
N ILE A 259 -15.76 4.13 3.71
CA ILE A 259 -15.15 4.93 2.62
C ILE A 259 -13.63 4.98 2.83
N SER A 260 -12.88 4.33 1.93
CA SER A 260 -11.42 4.20 2.03
C SER A 260 -10.70 5.29 1.24
N VAL A 261 -10.12 6.24 1.97
CA VAL A 261 -9.27 7.32 1.46
C VAL A 261 -7.80 6.89 1.59
N ALA A 262 -7.24 6.35 0.51
CA ALA A 262 -5.84 5.90 0.49
C ALA A 262 -4.87 7.02 0.06
N ASP A 263 -5.32 7.94 -0.80
CA ASP A 263 -4.56 9.05 -1.35
C ASP A 263 -5.18 10.39 -0.94
N GLU A 264 -4.36 11.43 -0.77
CA GLU A 264 -4.83 12.78 -0.40
C GLU A 264 -5.80 13.38 -1.43
N ARG A 265 -5.65 13.02 -2.70
CA ARG A 265 -6.54 13.45 -3.78
C ARG A 265 -7.94 12.86 -3.64
N GLN A 266 -8.14 11.80 -2.84
CA GLN A 266 -9.44 11.17 -2.58
C GLN A 266 -10.20 11.82 -1.42
N PHE A 267 -9.55 12.68 -0.63
CA PHE A 267 -10.08 13.15 0.64
C PHE A 267 -11.38 13.95 0.48
N ILE A 268 -11.41 14.96 -0.39
CA ILE A 268 -12.56 15.87 -0.52
C ILE A 268 -13.80 15.14 -1.01
N GLN A 269 -13.68 14.35 -2.08
CA GLN A 269 -14.77 13.56 -2.63
C GLN A 269 -15.21 12.43 -1.70
N GLY A 270 -14.29 11.83 -0.94
CA GLY A 270 -14.62 10.86 0.10
C GLY A 270 -15.46 11.49 1.22
N LEU A 271 -15.12 12.72 1.63
CA LEU A 271 -15.88 13.48 2.62
C LEU A 271 -17.26 13.93 2.09
N ILE A 272 -17.34 14.35 0.82
CA ILE A 272 -18.62 14.68 0.17
C ILE A 272 -19.53 13.45 0.11
N LEU A 273 -19.01 12.31 -0.34
CA LEU A 273 -19.77 11.05 -0.36
C LEU A 273 -20.25 10.66 1.04
N ALA A 274 -19.38 10.77 2.05
CA ALA A 274 -19.75 10.50 3.44
C ALA A 274 -20.92 11.38 3.90
N SER A 275 -20.86 12.68 3.61
CA SER A 275 -21.94 13.60 3.95
C SER A 275 -23.25 13.27 3.22
N LEU A 276 -23.20 12.89 1.94
CA LEU A 276 -24.40 12.54 1.17
C LEU A 276 -25.05 11.27 1.74
N VAL A 277 -24.24 10.24 2.02
CA VAL A 277 -24.72 9.00 2.63
C VAL A 277 -25.30 9.28 4.02
N LYS A 278 -24.66 10.14 4.83
CA LYS A 278 -25.15 10.46 6.18
C LYS A 278 -26.48 11.21 6.17
N ASP A 279 -26.69 12.10 5.19
CA ASP A 279 -27.95 12.84 5.05
C ASP A 279 -29.10 11.94 4.58
N GLU A 280 -28.85 11.00 3.66
CA GLU A 280 -29.89 10.10 3.14
C GLU A 280 -30.17 8.90 4.06
N PHE A 281 -29.14 8.39 4.73
CA PHE A 281 -29.21 7.20 5.58
C PHE A 281 -28.69 7.51 6.99
N PRO A 282 -29.46 8.25 7.83
CA PRO A 282 -29.00 8.70 9.15
C PRO A 282 -28.68 7.54 10.11
N ASP A 283 -29.34 6.39 9.94
CA ASP A 283 -29.12 5.17 10.73
C ASP A 283 -27.92 4.33 10.24
N CYS A 284 -27.39 4.62 9.05
CA CYS A 284 -26.19 3.96 8.55
C CYS A 284 -24.96 4.46 9.32
N LEU A 285 -24.11 3.54 9.77
CA LEU A 285 -22.82 3.86 10.34
C LEU A 285 -21.84 4.21 9.20
N VAL A 286 -21.52 5.50 9.05
CA VAL A 286 -20.60 6.00 8.03
C VAL A 286 -19.18 6.06 8.61
N VAL A 287 -18.28 5.26 8.05
CA VAL A 287 -16.91 5.08 8.53
C VAL A 287 -15.93 5.55 7.45
N LEU A 288 -15.08 6.51 7.77
CA LEU A 288 -13.92 6.84 6.92
C LEU A 288 -12.72 6.01 7.34
N GLY A 289 -11.88 5.60 6.39
CA GLY A 289 -10.65 4.86 6.67
C GLY A 289 -9.63 5.01 5.56
N GLY A 290 -8.55 4.22 5.61
CA GLY A 290 -7.46 4.27 4.64
C GLY A 290 -6.23 5.07 5.12
N ASN A 291 -5.12 4.89 4.42
CA ASN A 291 -3.80 5.35 4.87
C ASN A 291 -3.70 6.87 5.09
N PHE A 292 -4.55 7.67 4.43
CA PHE A 292 -4.61 9.12 4.64
C PHE A 292 -4.78 9.48 6.12
N TRP A 293 -5.74 8.84 6.80
CA TRP A 293 -6.09 9.15 8.19
C TRP A 293 -4.98 8.81 9.18
N SER A 294 -4.19 7.78 8.88
CA SER A 294 -3.01 7.40 9.66
C SER A 294 -1.92 8.47 9.66
N ARG A 295 -1.89 9.30 8.60
CA ARG A 295 -0.84 10.32 8.39
C ARG A 295 -1.23 11.72 8.86
N VAL A 296 -2.49 11.94 9.21
CA VAL A 296 -3.02 13.24 9.67
C VAL A 296 -3.56 13.16 11.10
N THR A 297 -3.14 12.16 11.89
CA THR A 297 -3.63 11.94 13.26
C THR A 297 -3.44 13.13 14.21
N ASN A 298 -2.47 14.02 13.95
CA ASN A 298 -2.32 15.27 14.69
C ASN A 298 -3.54 16.19 14.56
N ALA A 299 -4.24 16.16 13.42
CA ALA A 299 -5.45 16.94 13.19
C ALA A 299 -6.58 16.55 14.15
N PHE A 300 -6.59 15.32 14.68
CA PHE A 300 -7.66 14.82 15.56
C PHE A 300 -7.69 15.55 16.91
N ARG A 301 -6.60 16.23 17.27
CA ARG A 301 -6.49 17.03 18.51
C ARG A 301 -7.07 18.43 18.36
N LEU A 302 -7.38 18.85 17.14
CA LEU A 302 -7.92 20.19 16.86
C LEU A 302 -9.43 20.20 17.17
N PRO A 303 -9.94 21.13 17.99
CA PRO A 303 -11.37 21.17 18.34
C PRO A 303 -12.30 21.23 17.11
N GLU A 304 -11.92 21.97 16.08
CA GLU A 304 -12.67 22.11 14.84
C GLU A 304 -12.79 20.78 14.06
N PHE A 305 -11.89 19.82 14.29
CA PHE A 305 -11.94 18.49 13.68
C PHE A 305 -13.22 17.73 14.06
N ALA A 306 -13.80 18.02 15.25
CA ALA A 306 -15.04 17.43 15.70
C ALA A 306 -16.22 17.66 14.73
N ARG A 307 -16.13 18.67 13.86
CA ARG A 307 -17.16 19.00 12.86
C ARG A 307 -17.23 17.99 11.71
N PHE A 308 -16.15 17.24 11.42
CA PHE A 308 -16.23 16.15 10.43
C PHE A 308 -17.22 15.07 10.85
N PHE A 309 -17.42 14.86 12.16
CA PHE A 309 -18.39 13.90 12.67
C PHE A 309 -19.86 14.34 12.54
N ASN A 310 -20.13 15.46 11.85
CA ASN A 310 -21.47 15.75 11.30
C ASN A 310 -21.73 14.97 10.00
N HIS A 311 -20.68 14.47 9.35
CA HIS A 311 -20.71 13.85 8.03
C HIS A 311 -20.23 12.39 8.05
N CYS A 312 -19.71 11.92 9.19
CA CYS A 312 -19.34 10.52 9.44
C CYS A 312 -19.47 10.18 10.93
N ASP A 313 -19.52 8.91 11.27
CA ASP A 313 -19.65 8.44 12.66
C ASP A 313 -18.30 8.02 13.26
N ALA A 314 -17.37 7.55 12.43
CA ALA A 314 -16.07 7.07 12.83
C ALA A 314 -15.00 7.27 11.75
N ILE A 315 -13.76 7.42 12.19
CA ILE A 315 -12.56 7.41 11.36
C ILE A 315 -11.64 6.30 11.87
N VAL A 316 -11.43 5.26 11.08
CA VAL A 316 -10.42 4.24 11.36
C VAL A 316 -9.05 4.80 10.96
N TYR A 317 -8.12 4.84 11.91
CA TYR A 317 -6.72 5.19 11.67
C TYR A 317 -5.86 3.92 11.77
N ARG A 318 -4.88 3.77 10.86
CA ARG A 318 -4.07 2.55 10.61
C ARG A 318 -4.82 1.42 9.90
N GLU A 319 -4.65 0.17 10.34
CA GLU A 319 -5.17 -1.01 9.64
C GLU A 319 -6.66 -1.21 9.94
N GLY A 320 -7.42 -1.45 8.87
CA GLY A 320 -8.87 -1.60 8.97
C GLY A 320 -9.36 -2.97 9.45
N PHE A 321 -8.50 -3.99 9.56
CA PHE A 321 -8.93 -5.37 9.79
C PHE A 321 -9.78 -5.54 11.05
N GLN A 322 -9.21 -5.37 12.24
CA GLN A 322 -9.96 -5.51 13.49
C GLN A 322 -10.96 -4.38 13.74
N PRO A 323 -10.61 -3.09 13.54
CA PRO A 323 -11.55 -2.00 13.78
C PRO A 323 -12.85 -2.15 12.98
N LEU A 324 -12.76 -2.52 11.70
CA LEU A 324 -13.95 -2.65 10.86
C LEU A 324 -14.79 -3.87 11.22
N GLN A 325 -14.19 -5.00 11.62
CA GLN A 325 -14.92 -6.15 12.17
C GLN A 325 -15.68 -5.76 13.44
N GLN A 326 -15.04 -5.02 14.36
CA GLN A 326 -15.67 -4.55 15.60
C GLN A 326 -16.82 -3.55 15.31
N LEU A 327 -16.63 -2.64 14.36
CA LEU A 327 -17.66 -1.70 13.93
C LEU A 327 -18.84 -2.43 13.26
N ALA A 328 -18.60 -3.40 12.39
CA ALA A 328 -19.66 -4.19 11.76
C ALA A 328 -20.44 -5.03 12.79
N ALA A 329 -19.75 -5.62 13.77
CA ALA A 329 -20.38 -6.41 14.80
C ALA A 329 -21.25 -5.57 15.76
N THR A 330 -20.81 -4.35 16.10
CA THR A 330 -21.41 -3.56 17.19
C THR A 330 -22.19 -2.33 16.76
N LEU A 331 -21.91 -1.82 15.55
CA LEU A 331 -22.30 -0.48 15.07
C LEU A 331 -21.95 0.65 16.06
N ASN A 332 -20.97 0.44 16.93
CA ASN A 332 -20.64 1.36 18.01
C ASN A 332 -19.12 1.70 18.00
N PRO A 333 -18.76 2.93 17.59
CA PRO A 333 -17.37 3.39 17.58
C PRO A 333 -16.66 3.31 18.94
N ALA A 334 -17.37 3.40 20.06
CA ALA A 334 -16.79 3.31 21.39
C ALA A 334 -16.21 1.93 21.74
N LEU A 335 -16.59 0.89 20.99
CA LEU A 335 -16.18 -0.51 21.22
C LEU A 335 -15.11 -0.98 20.21
N ALA A 336 -14.67 -0.12 19.29
CA ALA A 336 -13.69 -0.45 18.27
C ALA A 336 -12.30 0.14 18.58
N SER A 337 -11.24 -0.65 18.47
CA SER A 337 -9.86 -0.14 18.54
C SER A 337 -9.51 0.67 17.30
N GLY A 338 -8.49 1.53 17.36
CA GLY A 338 -8.00 2.24 16.18
C GLY A 338 -9.01 3.20 15.54
N VAL A 339 -9.97 3.71 16.32
CA VAL A 339 -11.04 4.59 15.83
C VAL A 339 -10.99 5.95 16.52
N ALA A 340 -11.10 7.02 15.74
CA ALA A 340 -11.47 8.35 16.19
C ALA A 340 -12.98 8.57 15.96
N TRP A 341 -13.68 9.11 16.94
CA TRP A 341 -15.12 9.33 16.91
C TRP A 341 -15.51 10.52 17.80
N ARG A 342 -16.78 10.94 17.77
CA ARG A 342 -17.27 12.07 18.58
C ARG A 342 -18.08 11.60 19.79
N LYS A 343 -17.70 12.07 20.98
CA LYS A 343 -18.46 11.88 22.23
C LYS A 343 -18.72 13.23 22.88
N ASN A 344 -19.98 13.57 23.12
CA ASN A 344 -20.38 14.82 23.79
C ASN A 344 -19.76 16.10 23.18
N GLY A 345 -19.61 16.14 21.84
CA GLY A 345 -19.02 17.27 21.12
C GLY A 345 -17.49 17.24 20.98
N GLU A 346 -16.80 16.32 21.66
CA GLU A 346 -15.35 16.21 21.63
C GLU A 346 -14.88 14.99 20.80
N VAL A 347 -13.69 15.09 20.22
CA VAL A 347 -13.04 13.97 19.53
C VAL A 347 -12.43 13.02 20.56
N VAL A 348 -12.84 11.76 20.52
CA VAL A 348 -12.26 10.67 21.28
C VAL A 348 -11.49 9.77 20.33
N VAL A 349 -10.23 9.49 20.65
CA VAL A 349 -9.38 8.56 19.90
C VAL A 349 -9.16 7.31 20.74
N ASN A 350 -9.77 6.19 20.35
CA ASN A 350 -9.58 4.91 21.01
C ASN A 350 -8.15 4.41 20.76
N SER A 351 -7.61 3.59 21.67
CA SER A 351 -6.25 3.05 21.52
C SER A 351 -6.12 2.22 20.24
N ALA A 352 -4.93 2.24 19.64
CA ALA A 352 -4.60 1.41 18.49
C ALA A 352 -4.80 -0.08 18.80
N THR A 353 -4.98 -0.88 17.75
CA THR A 353 -5.11 -2.33 17.83
C THR A 353 -3.90 -2.94 18.54
N GLN A 354 -4.12 -3.56 19.71
CA GLN A 354 -3.03 -4.11 20.53
C GLN A 354 -2.51 -5.45 20.03
N SER A 355 -3.38 -6.24 19.38
CA SER A 355 -3.04 -7.55 18.81
C SER A 355 -3.31 -7.53 17.32
N PRO A 356 -2.42 -6.95 16.48
CA PRO A 356 -2.70 -6.77 15.06
C PRO A 356 -2.95 -8.09 14.33
N THR A 357 -3.81 -8.07 13.31
CA THR A 357 -4.21 -9.28 12.56
C THR A 357 -3.01 -10.00 11.94
N ASP A 358 -2.89 -11.31 12.18
CA ASP A 358 -1.86 -12.11 11.52
C ASP A 358 -2.16 -12.24 10.01
N PHE A 359 -1.16 -11.94 9.19
CA PHE A 359 -1.29 -12.00 7.74
C PHE A 359 -1.43 -13.45 7.23
N GLU A 360 -0.93 -14.45 7.97
CA GLU A 360 -1.10 -15.86 7.59
C GLU A 360 -2.55 -16.34 7.58
N ILE A 361 -3.40 -15.73 8.41
CA ILE A 361 -4.79 -16.16 8.58
C ILE A 361 -5.78 -15.33 7.76
N LEU A 362 -5.30 -14.30 7.05
CA LEU A 362 -6.17 -13.47 6.21
C LEU A 362 -6.81 -14.34 5.11
N PRO A 363 -8.12 -14.19 4.84
CA PRO A 363 -8.78 -14.88 3.74
C PRO A 363 -8.24 -14.40 2.39
N THR A 364 -8.49 -15.15 1.32
CA THR A 364 -8.17 -14.66 -0.04
C THR A 364 -8.92 -13.37 -0.30
N PRO A 365 -8.24 -12.29 -0.78
CA PRO A 365 -8.93 -11.06 -1.16
C PRO A 365 -10.06 -11.37 -2.14
N ASP A 366 -11.20 -10.74 -1.93
CA ASP A 366 -12.39 -11.01 -2.70
C ASP A 366 -12.66 -9.80 -3.61
N PHE A 367 -12.55 -9.99 -4.93
CA PHE A 367 -12.86 -8.97 -5.93
C PHE A 367 -14.22 -9.30 -6.53
N ASP A 368 -15.25 -8.52 -6.19
CA ASP A 368 -16.65 -8.86 -6.51
C ASP A 368 -17.08 -8.59 -7.96
N GLY A 369 -16.15 -8.14 -8.80
CA GLY A 369 -16.42 -7.82 -10.20
C GLY A 369 -17.23 -6.53 -10.40
N GLY A 370 -17.43 -5.70 -9.36
CA GLY A 370 -18.22 -4.47 -9.43
C GLY A 370 -17.67 -3.38 -10.35
N ALA A 371 -16.44 -3.52 -10.87
CA ALA A 371 -15.87 -2.69 -11.91
C ALA A 371 -14.83 -3.45 -12.74
N THR A 372 -14.65 -3.04 -14.00
CA THR A 372 -13.63 -3.59 -14.89
C THR A 372 -12.43 -2.64 -14.94
N GLN A 373 -11.23 -3.14 -14.63
CA GLN A 373 -9.99 -2.37 -14.80
C GLN A 373 -9.87 -1.85 -16.24
N TRP A 374 -9.12 -0.77 -16.45
CA TRP A 374 -8.74 -0.32 -17.80
C TRP A 374 -7.62 -1.22 -18.38
N SER A 375 -7.69 -2.53 -18.17
CA SER A 375 -6.67 -3.49 -18.55
C SER A 375 -7.27 -4.55 -19.48
N PRO A 376 -6.50 -5.13 -20.41
CA PRO A 376 -6.95 -6.23 -21.27
C PRO A 376 -7.41 -7.51 -20.56
N GLY A 377 -7.27 -7.55 -19.23
CA GLY A 377 -7.74 -8.65 -18.40
C GLY A 377 -7.62 -8.31 -16.93
N PHE A 378 -8.27 -9.13 -16.10
CA PHE A 378 -8.19 -9.02 -14.65
C PHE A 378 -6.78 -9.34 -14.15
N VAL A 379 -6.24 -8.45 -13.32
CA VAL A 379 -4.98 -8.67 -12.60
C VAL A 379 -5.21 -8.25 -11.15
N PRO A 380 -5.33 -9.23 -10.24
CA PRO A 380 -5.48 -8.94 -8.83
C PRO A 380 -4.18 -8.46 -8.21
N SER A 381 -4.31 -7.50 -7.30
CA SER A 381 -3.22 -7.01 -6.47
C SER A 381 -3.26 -7.71 -5.11
N LEU A 382 -2.11 -8.14 -4.59
CA LEU A 382 -1.95 -8.82 -3.31
C LEU A 382 -1.09 -7.97 -2.36
N TYR A 383 -1.55 -7.86 -1.12
CA TYR A 383 -0.82 -7.21 -0.03
C TYR A 383 -0.42 -8.28 0.98
N THR A 384 0.85 -8.66 0.94
CA THR A 384 1.38 -9.85 1.61
C THR A 384 2.24 -9.52 2.82
N MET A 385 2.50 -8.24 3.09
CA MET A 385 3.28 -7.77 4.24
C MET A 385 2.75 -6.43 4.75
N SER A 386 2.68 -6.26 6.07
CA SER A 386 2.02 -5.12 6.71
C SER A 386 2.70 -3.77 6.53
N ASN A 387 4.02 -3.73 6.35
CA ASN A 387 4.80 -2.51 6.11
C ASN A 387 6.21 -2.81 5.57
N CYS A 388 6.93 -1.77 5.14
CA CYS A 388 8.34 -1.85 4.76
C CYS A 388 9.25 -1.93 6.00
N PRO A 389 10.22 -2.87 6.07
CA PRO A 389 11.20 -2.93 7.16
C PRO A 389 12.32 -1.88 7.05
N MET A 390 12.37 -1.11 5.96
CA MET A 390 13.42 -0.12 5.70
C MET A 390 13.10 1.21 6.39
N ALA A 391 14.13 2.00 6.70
CA ALA A 391 14.01 3.24 7.48
C ALA A 391 14.41 4.51 6.70
N CYS A 392 14.03 4.60 5.41
CA CYS A 392 14.39 5.74 4.56
C CYS A 392 13.91 7.06 5.19
N GLY A 393 14.78 8.08 5.24
CA GLY A 393 14.53 9.35 5.95
C GLY A 393 13.25 10.07 5.52
N PHE A 394 13.04 10.16 4.21
CA PHE A 394 11.89 10.83 3.61
C PHE A 394 10.56 10.04 3.64
N CYS A 395 10.53 8.81 4.15
CA CYS A 395 9.42 7.88 3.97
C CYS A 395 8.51 7.76 5.21
N ALA A 396 7.19 7.78 5.00
CA ALA A 396 6.20 7.54 6.07
C ALA A 396 5.20 6.43 5.73
N ILE A 397 5.54 5.56 4.76
CA ILE A 397 4.69 4.45 4.34
C ILE A 397 4.26 3.58 5.53
N ALA A 398 5.17 3.35 6.48
CA ALA A 398 4.87 2.50 7.63
C ALA A 398 3.78 3.09 8.55
N ALA A 399 3.49 4.40 8.50
CA ALA A 399 2.55 5.07 9.41
C ALA A 399 1.14 4.49 9.34
N GLY A 400 0.78 3.88 8.21
CA GLY A 400 -0.49 3.19 8.00
C GLY A 400 -0.61 1.82 8.67
N SER A 401 0.47 1.24 9.18
CA SER A 401 0.47 -0.10 9.77
C SER A 401 0.36 -0.07 11.29
N ASP A 402 -0.32 -1.08 11.85
CA ASP A 402 -0.35 -1.28 13.30
C ASP A 402 1.02 -1.63 13.88
N THR A 403 1.92 -2.19 13.06
CA THR A 403 3.32 -2.50 13.43
C THR A 403 4.28 -1.40 13.00
N TYR A 404 3.85 -0.14 12.99
CA TYR A 404 4.69 1.02 12.63
C TYR A 404 6.10 0.95 13.25
N LEU A 405 7.14 0.95 12.40
CA LEU A 405 8.57 0.81 12.77
C LEU A 405 8.96 -0.47 13.54
N ALA A 406 8.01 -1.38 13.77
CA ALA A 406 8.26 -2.72 14.28
C ALA A 406 8.42 -3.72 13.13
N LYS A 407 8.77 -4.96 13.48
CA LYS A 407 8.92 -6.05 12.51
C LYS A 407 7.61 -6.22 11.70
N PRO A 408 7.67 -6.22 10.35
CA PRO A 408 6.49 -6.47 9.53
C PRO A 408 5.88 -7.84 9.82
N ARG A 409 4.54 -7.90 9.82
CA ARG A 409 3.80 -9.17 9.67
C ARG A 409 3.75 -9.51 8.19
N SER A 410 3.89 -10.78 7.85
CA SER A 410 4.00 -11.20 6.46
C SER A 410 3.42 -12.59 6.25
N MET A 411 2.81 -12.82 5.09
CA MET A 411 2.40 -14.15 4.62
C MET A 411 3.61 -14.99 4.20
N THR A 412 3.53 -16.30 4.42
CA THR A 412 4.49 -17.26 3.93
C THR A 412 4.37 -17.37 2.41
N PRO A 413 5.47 -17.69 1.69
CA PRO A 413 5.40 -17.95 0.25
C PRO A 413 4.34 -18.99 -0.13
N ARG A 414 4.12 -20.00 0.73
CA ARG A 414 3.05 -20.99 0.57
C ARG A 414 1.68 -20.33 0.59
N ARG A 415 1.42 -19.45 1.56
CA ARG A 415 0.14 -18.74 1.70
C ARG A 415 -0.12 -17.80 0.53
N ILE A 416 0.91 -17.11 0.03
CA ILE A 416 0.80 -16.28 -1.18
C ILE A 416 0.42 -17.15 -2.39
N ALA A 417 1.08 -18.31 -2.57
CA ALA A 417 0.76 -19.23 -3.66
C ALA A 417 -0.68 -19.78 -3.57
N GLU A 418 -1.18 -20.08 -2.37
CA GLU A 418 -2.58 -20.46 -2.14
C GLU A 418 -3.56 -19.35 -2.56
N HIS A 419 -3.28 -18.08 -2.21
CA HIS A 419 -4.10 -16.94 -2.66
C HIS A 419 -4.07 -16.78 -4.17
N MET A 420 -2.90 -16.91 -4.81
CA MET A 420 -2.78 -16.83 -6.26
C MET A 420 -3.57 -17.94 -6.96
N ALA A 421 -3.54 -19.16 -6.43
CA ALA A 421 -4.33 -20.28 -6.96
C ALA A 421 -5.84 -20.03 -6.86
N ASN A 422 -6.30 -19.49 -5.72
CA ASN A 422 -7.72 -19.23 -5.47
C ASN A 422 -8.29 -18.05 -6.27
N LEU A 423 -7.45 -17.14 -6.76
CA LEU A 423 -7.87 -15.98 -7.55
C LEU A 423 -8.01 -16.28 -9.05
N GLU A 424 -7.63 -17.49 -9.48
CA GLU A 424 -7.77 -17.97 -10.87
C GLU A 424 -7.17 -17.03 -11.93
N ALA A 425 -6.15 -16.26 -11.55
CA ALA A 425 -5.40 -15.36 -12.42
C ALA A 425 -3.98 -15.89 -12.69
N THR A 426 -3.34 -15.41 -13.76
CA THR A 426 -1.96 -15.79 -14.13
C THR A 426 -0.97 -14.63 -14.01
N ARG A 427 -1.48 -13.41 -13.79
CA ARG A 427 -0.70 -12.19 -13.61
C ARG A 427 -1.18 -11.50 -12.35
N PHE A 428 -0.23 -11.07 -11.53
CA PHE A 428 -0.50 -10.48 -10.23
C PHE A 428 0.34 -9.21 -10.04
N GLU A 429 -0.13 -8.34 -9.18
CA GLU A 429 0.68 -7.28 -8.61
C GLU A 429 0.93 -7.60 -7.13
N ILE A 430 2.18 -7.67 -6.70
CA ILE A 430 2.51 -7.74 -5.28
C ILE A 430 2.75 -6.32 -4.80
N PHE A 431 1.75 -5.76 -4.12
CA PHE A 431 1.70 -4.36 -3.68
C PHE A 431 2.42 -4.12 -2.34
N ASP A 432 3.29 -5.06 -1.93
CA ASP A 432 4.18 -4.87 -0.80
C ASP A 432 5.12 -3.70 -1.09
N GLU A 433 5.41 -2.91 -0.05
CA GLU A 433 6.34 -1.77 -0.11
C GLU A 433 7.80 -2.18 -0.37
N THR A 434 8.08 -3.48 -0.24
CA THR A 434 9.25 -4.16 -0.79
C THR A 434 8.98 -5.67 -0.81
N PHE A 435 9.35 -6.36 -1.89
CA PHE A 435 9.29 -7.81 -1.98
C PHE A 435 10.69 -8.41 -2.11
N PRO A 436 11.33 -8.85 -1.01
CA PRO A 436 12.74 -9.26 -1.01
C PRO A 436 13.04 -10.46 -1.91
N ILE A 437 14.23 -10.48 -2.52
CA ILE A 437 14.70 -11.55 -3.43
C ILE A 437 14.48 -12.96 -2.85
N PRO A 438 14.88 -13.29 -1.61
CA PRO A 438 14.69 -14.65 -1.09
C PRO A 438 13.21 -15.07 -1.02
N ARG A 439 12.31 -14.12 -0.73
CA ARG A 439 10.87 -14.37 -0.62
C ARG A 439 10.24 -14.58 -2.00
N GLN A 440 10.69 -13.84 -3.02
CA GLN A 440 10.32 -14.05 -4.41
C GLN A 440 10.74 -15.43 -4.92
N LEU A 441 11.99 -15.84 -4.65
CA LEU A 441 12.50 -17.16 -5.05
C LEU A 441 11.75 -18.29 -4.34
N ALA A 442 11.41 -18.10 -3.05
CA ALA A 442 10.61 -19.06 -2.32
C ALA A 442 9.17 -19.15 -2.85
N LEU A 443 8.56 -18.04 -3.27
CA LEU A 443 7.25 -18.03 -3.93
C LEU A 443 7.29 -18.83 -5.24
N GLY A 444 8.30 -18.60 -6.09
CA GLY A 444 8.47 -19.37 -7.33
C GLY A 444 8.58 -20.88 -7.09
N LYS A 445 9.25 -21.29 -6.00
CA LYS A 445 9.32 -22.72 -5.59
C LYS A 445 7.94 -23.26 -5.18
N GLU A 446 7.16 -22.50 -4.42
CA GLU A 446 5.82 -22.92 -4.00
C GLU A 446 4.85 -23.00 -5.19
N LEU A 447 4.88 -22.03 -6.10
CA LEU A 447 4.11 -22.04 -7.33
C LEU A 447 4.45 -23.27 -8.19
N LYS A 448 5.75 -23.55 -8.37
CA LYS A 448 6.20 -24.76 -9.06
C LYS A 448 5.73 -26.04 -8.35
N ARG A 449 5.76 -26.08 -7.02
CA ARG A 449 5.31 -27.23 -6.22
C ARG A 449 3.83 -27.53 -6.44
N ILE A 450 2.99 -26.51 -6.60
CA ILE A 450 1.54 -26.67 -6.86
C ILE A 450 1.17 -26.70 -8.34
N GLY A 451 2.15 -26.63 -9.26
CA GLY A 451 1.92 -26.63 -10.70
C GLY A 451 1.25 -25.36 -11.24
N LEU A 452 1.31 -24.25 -10.50
CA LEU A 452 0.72 -22.97 -10.93
C LEU A 452 1.76 -22.12 -11.67
N HIS A 453 1.45 -21.74 -12.90
CA HIS A 453 2.25 -20.78 -13.66
C HIS A 453 1.66 -19.38 -13.48
N ALA A 454 2.29 -18.58 -12.62
CA ALA A 454 1.90 -17.20 -12.38
C ALA A 454 3.10 -16.25 -12.48
N THR A 455 2.82 -15.01 -12.85
CA THR A 455 3.82 -13.94 -12.94
C THR A 455 3.41 -12.75 -12.10
N TRP A 456 4.40 -11.95 -11.68
CA TRP A 456 4.13 -10.75 -10.89
C TRP A 456 5.05 -9.58 -11.21
N GLU A 457 4.57 -8.41 -10.83
CA GLU A 457 5.36 -7.20 -10.62
C GLU A 457 5.40 -6.85 -9.13
N SER A 458 6.48 -6.18 -8.68
CA SER A 458 6.61 -5.79 -7.28
C SER A 458 7.56 -4.60 -7.08
N TYR A 459 7.49 -3.96 -5.92
CA TYR A 459 8.60 -3.14 -5.44
C TYR A 459 9.79 -4.03 -5.05
N LEU A 460 11.00 -3.59 -5.39
CA LEU A 460 12.23 -4.27 -5.03
C LEU A 460 13.26 -3.26 -4.52
N THR A 461 13.78 -3.52 -3.32
CA THR A 461 14.96 -2.82 -2.83
C THR A 461 16.16 -3.21 -3.70
N ILE A 462 16.83 -2.23 -4.30
CA ILE A 462 18.05 -2.47 -5.07
C ILE A 462 19.21 -2.86 -4.13
N THR A 463 19.84 -4.00 -4.38
CA THR A 463 20.99 -4.49 -3.59
C THR A 463 22.08 -5.02 -4.51
N ASN A 464 23.28 -5.23 -3.96
CA ASN A 464 24.41 -5.79 -4.72
C ASN A 464 24.22 -7.27 -5.13
N ASP A 465 23.19 -7.96 -4.64
CA ASP A 465 22.87 -9.31 -5.10
C ASP A 465 22.48 -9.34 -6.58
N LEU A 466 21.93 -8.23 -7.09
CA LEU A 466 21.52 -8.06 -8.49
C LEU A 466 22.69 -7.79 -9.44
N VAL A 467 23.91 -7.57 -8.92
CA VAL A 467 25.14 -7.50 -9.75
C VAL A 467 25.45 -8.86 -10.38
N LYS A 468 24.94 -9.95 -9.79
CA LYS A 468 25.07 -11.32 -10.31
C LYS A 468 23.95 -11.59 -11.32
N PRO A 469 24.24 -11.85 -12.61
CA PRO A 469 23.22 -12.16 -13.61
C PRO A 469 22.32 -13.32 -13.20
N GLU A 470 22.90 -14.38 -12.61
CA GLU A 470 22.20 -15.57 -12.11
C GLU A 470 21.08 -15.24 -11.09
N THR A 471 21.23 -14.17 -10.29
CA THR A 471 20.18 -13.75 -9.36
C THR A 471 18.97 -13.22 -10.13
N CYS A 472 19.20 -12.43 -11.17
CA CYS A 472 18.15 -11.85 -12.02
C CYS A 472 17.45 -12.94 -12.85
N GLU A 473 18.21 -13.90 -13.38
CA GLU A 473 17.67 -15.08 -14.08
C GLU A 473 16.75 -15.90 -13.17
N LYS A 474 17.19 -16.22 -11.94
CA LYS A 474 16.37 -16.94 -10.95
C LYS A 474 15.10 -16.19 -10.58
N LEU A 475 15.13 -14.85 -10.51
CA LEU A 475 13.93 -14.04 -10.28
C LEU A 475 12.95 -14.16 -11.46
N TYR A 476 13.45 -14.10 -12.68
CA TYR A 476 12.62 -14.26 -13.88
C TYR A 476 12.00 -15.68 -13.93
N GLU A 477 12.80 -16.71 -13.68
CA GLU A 477 12.33 -18.10 -13.61
C GLU A 477 11.27 -18.31 -12.52
N ALA A 478 11.40 -17.62 -11.38
CA ALA A 478 10.42 -17.68 -10.30
C ALA A 478 9.05 -17.10 -10.71
N GLY A 479 9.03 -16.13 -11.63
CA GLY A 479 7.81 -15.48 -12.12
C GLY A 479 7.84 -13.94 -12.11
N CYS A 480 8.93 -13.32 -11.63
CA CYS A 480 9.07 -11.86 -11.66
C CYS A 480 9.17 -11.36 -13.11
N ARG A 481 8.37 -10.35 -13.47
CA ARG A 481 8.38 -9.75 -14.83
C ARG A 481 8.68 -8.26 -14.82
N ALA A 482 8.39 -7.57 -13.73
CA ALA A 482 8.73 -6.17 -13.57
C ALA A 482 9.05 -5.83 -12.12
N VAL A 483 9.96 -4.88 -11.93
CA VAL A 483 10.33 -4.36 -10.62
C VAL A 483 10.31 -2.84 -10.59
N GLN A 484 9.85 -2.29 -9.48
CA GLN A 484 9.95 -0.87 -9.18
C GLN A 484 11.11 -0.63 -8.21
N LEU A 485 12.05 0.24 -8.60
CA LEU A 485 13.33 0.45 -7.92
C LEU A 485 13.45 1.90 -7.44
N GLY A 486 13.64 2.09 -6.13
CA GLY A 486 13.99 3.38 -5.55
C GLY A 486 15.50 3.63 -5.63
N LEU A 487 15.97 4.27 -6.71
CA LEU A 487 17.36 4.70 -6.85
C LEU A 487 17.62 6.01 -6.12
N GLU A 488 16.64 6.92 -6.17
CA GLU A 488 16.55 8.24 -5.54
C GLU A 488 17.62 9.25 -5.99
N THR A 489 18.90 8.94 -5.78
CA THR A 489 20.05 9.81 -6.07
C THR A 489 21.28 8.97 -6.47
N LEU A 490 22.21 9.61 -7.18
CA LEU A 490 23.53 9.06 -7.50
C LEU A 490 24.58 9.37 -6.40
N SER A 491 24.27 10.21 -5.42
CA SER A 491 25.20 10.61 -4.35
C SER A 491 25.24 9.57 -3.23
N PRO A 492 26.39 8.90 -3.00
CA PRO A 492 26.55 7.97 -1.87
C PRO A 492 26.34 8.65 -0.51
N ASP A 493 26.80 9.89 -0.37
CA ASP A 493 26.68 10.65 0.88
C ASP A 493 25.23 11.01 1.19
N THR A 494 24.45 11.38 0.15
CA THR A 494 23.01 11.60 0.32
C THR A 494 22.29 10.30 0.67
N LEU A 495 22.61 9.18 0.03
CA LEU A 495 22.03 7.88 0.39
C LEU A 495 22.33 7.50 1.84
N LEU A 496 23.55 7.73 2.33
CA LEU A 496 23.90 7.48 3.72
C LEU A 496 23.09 8.36 4.68
N ARG A 497 22.95 9.66 4.37
CA ARG A 497 22.15 10.61 5.16
C ARG A 497 20.66 10.24 5.20
N GLU A 498 20.14 9.68 4.11
CA GLU A 498 18.75 9.23 3.98
C GLU A 498 18.53 7.78 4.43
N TYR A 499 19.52 7.18 5.12
CA TYR A 499 19.49 5.81 5.64
C TYR A 499 19.28 4.72 4.58
N LYS A 500 19.81 4.91 3.37
CA LYS A 500 19.73 3.98 2.23
C LYS A 500 21.07 3.31 1.93
N GLN A 501 21.88 2.95 2.94
CA GLN A 501 23.24 2.39 2.73
C GLN A 501 23.32 1.06 1.97
N TRP A 502 22.19 0.38 1.73
CA TRP A 502 22.14 -0.82 0.87
C TRP A 502 22.23 -0.49 -0.63
N ASN A 503 21.90 0.75 -1.02
CA ASN A 503 22.06 1.22 -2.39
C ASN A 503 23.54 1.50 -2.68
N THR A 504 24.03 1.03 -3.84
CA THR A 504 25.41 1.27 -4.29
C THR A 504 25.36 1.90 -5.70
N PRO A 505 25.34 3.24 -5.84
CA PRO A 505 25.12 3.92 -7.13
C PRO A 505 26.03 3.46 -8.27
N LYS A 506 27.32 3.21 -7.97
CA LYS A 506 28.28 2.69 -8.95
C LYS A 506 27.86 1.36 -9.61
N ASN A 507 26.96 0.60 -8.98
CA ASN A 507 26.47 -0.68 -9.48
C ASN A 507 25.11 -0.56 -10.18
N TYR A 508 24.45 0.61 -10.20
CA TYR A 508 23.12 0.74 -10.79
C TYR A 508 23.09 0.34 -12.27
N GLY A 509 24.08 0.78 -13.06
CA GLY A 509 24.16 0.46 -14.49
C GLY A 509 24.20 -1.04 -14.77
N VAL A 510 25.09 -1.78 -14.08
CA VAL A 510 25.20 -3.24 -14.22
C VAL A 510 23.95 -3.97 -13.72
N ILE A 511 23.33 -3.51 -12.63
CA ILE A 511 22.09 -4.09 -12.11
C ILE A 511 20.95 -3.94 -13.12
N LEU A 512 20.77 -2.74 -13.68
CA LEU A 512 19.73 -2.47 -14.68
C LEU A 512 19.96 -3.30 -15.95
N ALA A 513 21.22 -3.42 -16.41
CA ALA A 513 21.58 -4.26 -17.53
C ALA A 513 21.24 -5.74 -17.28
N ASN A 514 21.58 -6.28 -16.11
CA ASN A 514 21.29 -7.66 -15.74
C ASN A 514 19.78 -7.95 -15.66
N LEU A 515 19.00 -7.02 -15.08
CA LEU A 515 17.54 -7.15 -15.01
C LEU A 515 16.92 -7.20 -16.40
N LYS A 516 17.31 -6.29 -17.30
CA LYS A 516 16.85 -6.31 -18.69
C LYS A 516 17.28 -7.57 -19.43
N ALA A 517 18.54 -8.02 -19.27
CA ALA A 517 19.05 -9.24 -19.89
C ALA A 517 18.26 -10.48 -19.45
N ALA A 518 17.84 -10.54 -18.18
CA ALA A 518 16.97 -11.59 -17.67
C ALA A 518 15.51 -11.47 -18.16
N GLY A 519 15.13 -10.38 -18.83
CA GLY A 519 13.76 -10.12 -19.29
C GLY A 519 12.85 -9.43 -18.25
N ILE A 520 13.42 -8.88 -17.17
CA ILE A 520 12.69 -8.14 -16.13
C ILE A 520 12.66 -6.66 -16.49
N GLN A 521 11.46 -6.09 -16.53
CA GLN A 521 11.25 -4.67 -16.80
C GLN A 521 11.44 -3.81 -15.54
N THR A 522 11.86 -2.57 -15.72
CA THR A 522 12.25 -1.69 -14.61
C THR A 522 11.49 -0.38 -14.66
N HIS A 523 10.88 -0.04 -13.52
CA HIS A 523 10.42 1.32 -13.20
C HIS A 523 11.38 1.92 -12.17
N VAL A 524 11.90 3.11 -12.41
CA VAL A 524 12.89 3.76 -11.54
C VAL A 524 12.33 5.05 -10.93
N PHE A 525 12.44 5.18 -9.61
CA PHE A 525 12.13 6.41 -8.88
C PHE A 525 13.39 7.21 -8.59
N LEU A 526 13.32 8.52 -8.88
CA LEU A 526 14.35 9.52 -8.59
C LEU A 526 13.75 10.62 -7.70
N ILE A 527 14.56 11.19 -6.81
CA ILE A 527 14.17 12.33 -5.96
C ILE A 527 15.12 13.49 -6.23
N VAL A 528 14.53 14.62 -6.62
CA VAL A 528 15.26 15.86 -6.88
C VAL A 528 15.12 16.81 -5.69
N GLY A 529 16.24 17.43 -5.29
CA GLY A 529 16.28 18.42 -4.22
C GLY A 529 16.18 17.80 -2.84
N ILE A 530 16.82 16.65 -2.60
CA ILE A 530 16.99 16.12 -1.25
C ILE A 530 17.78 17.17 -0.44
N PRO A 531 17.34 17.57 0.77
CA PRO A 531 18.05 18.54 1.58
C PRO A 531 19.54 18.20 1.72
N GLY A 532 20.40 19.20 1.50
CA GLY A 532 21.86 19.07 1.55
C GLY A 532 22.52 18.49 0.30
N GLU A 533 21.76 18.01 -0.69
CA GLU A 533 22.31 17.60 -1.98
C GLU A 533 22.43 18.81 -2.94
N PRO A 534 23.62 19.09 -3.48
CA PRO A 534 23.77 20.14 -4.50
C PRO A 534 22.96 19.81 -5.76
N LEU A 535 22.28 20.79 -6.35
CA LEU A 535 21.38 20.54 -7.47
C LEU A 535 22.07 20.07 -8.74
N HIS A 536 23.35 20.41 -8.94
CA HIS A 536 24.11 19.88 -10.08
C HIS A 536 24.26 18.34 -10.04
N TRP A 537 24.10 17.68 -8.89
CA TRP A 537 24.00 16.21 -8.83
C TRP A 537 22.79 15.68 -9.59
N GLY A 538 21.68 16.43 -9.59
CA GLY A 538 20.53 16.12 -10.42
C GLY A 538 20.89 16.09 -11.91
N LEU A 539 21.87 16.88 -12.37
CA LEU A 539 22.31 16.87 -13.76
C LEU A 539 23.12 15.61 -14.11
N LYS A 540 23.75 14.94 -13.14
CA LYS A 540 24.50 13.68 -13.39
C LYS A 540 23.60 12.53 -13.84
N TRP A 541 22.29 12.62 -13.62
CA TRP A 541 21.34 11.66 -14.18
C TRP A 541 21.27 11.72 -15.71
N LEU A 542 21.59 12.85 -16.35
CA LEU A 542 21.54 12.96 -17.82
C LEU A 542 22.52 11.98 -18.47
N PRO A 543 23.84 12.05 -18.22
CA PRO A 543 24.77 11.10 -18.80
C PRO A 543 24.54 9.67 -18.29
N PHE A 544 24.07 9.47 -17.06
CA PHE A 544 23.66 8.14 -16.59
C PHE A 544 22.53 7.54 -17.44
N LEU A 545 21.53 8.35 -17.82
CA LEU A 545 20.44 7.91 -18.69
C LEU A 545 20.87 7.76 -20.15
N GLU A 546 21.88 8.50 -20.61
CA GLU A 546 22.49 8.25 -21.92
C GLU A 546 23.16 6.86 -21.95
N ASP A 547 23.91 6.50 -20.91
CA ASP A 547 24.67 5.24 -20.84
C ASP A 547 23.77 4.02 -20.53
N TYR A 548 22.79 4.18 -19.63
CA TYR A 548 22.02 3.07 -19.06
C TYR A 548 20.51 3.20 -19.21
N GLY A 549 20.00 4.34 -19.72
CA GLY A 549 18.56 4.58 -19.85
C GLY A 549 17.88 3.52 -20.71
N ASP A 550 18.58 2.99 -21.71
CA ASP A 550 18.10 1.90 -22.57
C ASP A 550 17.76 0.61 -21.80
N ASN A 551 18.23 0.48 -20.55
CA ASN A 551 17.94 -0.62 -19.63
C ASN A 551 16.83 -0.28 -18.61
N VAL A 552 16.19 0.88 -18.77
CA VAL A 552 15.08 1.36 -17.93
C VAL A 552 13.83 1.51 -18.79
N LEU A 553 12.72 0.90 -18.37
CA LEU A 553 11.48 1.00 -19.14
C LEU A 553 10.76 2.32 -18.84
N THR A 554 10.69 2.70 -17.56
CA THR A 554 10.03 3.93 -17.13
C THR A 554 10.77 4.59 -15.97
N ILE A 555 10.74 5.92 -15.95
CA ILE A 555 11.41 6.74 -14.95
C ILE A 555 10.39 7.72 -14.37
N LYS A 556 10.35 7.84 -13.04
CA LYS A 556 9.55 8.84 -12.34
C LYS A 556 10.46 9.70 -11.48
N SER A 557 10.69 10.93 -11.93
CA SER A 557 11.39 11.95 -11.15
C SER A 557 10.41 12.73 -10.27
N GLY A 558 10.50 12.53 -8.96
CA GLY A 558 9.79 13.31 -7.95
C GLY A 558 10.64 14.44 -7.39
N ARG A 559 9.98 15.38 -6.70
CA ARG A 559 10.67 16.32 -5.81
C ARG A 559 10.67 15.75 -4.41
N TYR A 560 11.70 16.08 -3.63
CA TYR A 560 11.66 15.84 -2.19
C TYR A 560 10.41 16.49 -1.57
N ARG A 561 9.77 15.77 -0.66
CA ARG A 561 8.65 16.24 0.15
C ARG A 561 8.96 15.89 1.60
N LEU A 562 8.71 16.84 2.51
CA LEU A 562 8.82 16.57 3.94
C LEU A 562 7.57 15.83 4.41
N THR A 563 7.63 14.51 4.38
CA THR A 563 6.51 13.61 4.65
C THR A 563 6.16 13.60 6.14
N ARG A 564 4.88 13.83 6.51
CA ARG A 564 4.44 13.69 7.92
C ARG A 564 4.69 12.30 8.44
N HIS A 565 5.16 12.21 9.68
CA HIS A 565 5.64 11.01 10.37
C HIS A 565 6.89 10.37 9.77
N GLY A 566 7.45 10.89 8.68
CA GLY A 566 8.76 10.43 8.19
C GLY A 566 9.88 10.79 9.17
N PRO A 567 10.97 10.00 9.23
CA PRO A 567 12.11 10.32 10.08
C PRO A 567 12.63 11.76 9.92
N ASP A 568 12.67 12.27 8.69
CA ASP A 568 13.13 13.63 8.38
C ASP A 568 12.29 14.75 9.03
N GLU A 569 11.01 14.51 9.31
CA GLU A 569 10.15 15.51 9.97
C GLU A 569 10.67 15.86 11.37
N LYS A 570 11.30 14.89 12.04
CA LYS A 570 11.79 15.01 13.42
C LYS A 570 13.31 15.08 13.52
N GLY A 571 14.02 14.91 12.41
CA GLY A 571 15.48 14.79 12.39
C GLY A 571 16.19 16.12 12.63
N GLU A 572 17.06 16.18 13.65
CA GLU A 572 17.90 17.35 13.92
C GLU A 572 18.82 17.68 12.74
N ALA A 573 19.36 16.67 12.06
CA ALA A 573 20.22 16.85 10.89
C ALA A 573 19.51 17.61 9.75
N HIS A 574 18.24 17.31 9.47
CA HIS A 574 17.46 17.99 8.44
C HIS A 574 17.06 19.41 8.85
N SER A 575 16.86 19.69 10.14
CA SER A 575 16.53 21.04 10.64
C SER A 575 17.58 22.11 10.30
N GLN A 576 18.82 21.68 10.07
CA GLN A 576 19.93 22.55 9.62
C GLN A 576 19.90 22.84 8.11
N LEU A 577 19.18 22.03 7.33
CA LEU A 577 19.11 22.10 5.86
C LEU A 577 17.80 22.72 5.36
N ILE A 578 16.72 22.52 6.13
CA ILE A 578 15.38 23.05 5.86
C ILE A 578 14.81 23.76 7.09
N GLU A 579 13.94 24.73 6.85
CA GLU A 579 13.09 25.36 7.84
C GLU A 579 11.67 24.79 7.68
N VAL A 580 11.19 24.07 8.69
CA VAL A 580 9.82 23.55 8.70
C VAL A 580 8.86 24.68 9.08
N MET A 581 7.85 24.94 8.25
CA MET A 581 6.89 26.01 8.48
C MET A 581 5.88 25.61 9.57
N PRO A 582 5.21 26.58 10.23
CA PRO A 582 4.12 26.29 11.16
C PRO A 582 3.04 25.40 10.54
N ASP A 583 2.46 24.50 11.35
CA ASP A 583 1.40 23.60 10.89
C ASP A 583 0.05 24.29 10.75
N THR A 584 -0.15 25.00 9.64
CA THR A 584 -1.44 25.65 9.31
C THR A 584 -2.34 24.78 8.43
N LYS A 585 -1.84 23.63 7.96
CA LYS A 585 -2.49 22.74 6.99
C LYS A 585 -2.47 21.28 7.49
N PRO A 586 -3.20 20.99 8.58
CA PRO A 586 -3.12 19.72 9.29
C PRO A 586 -3.56 18.51 8.45
N LEU A 587 -4.31 18.73 7.36
CA LEU A 587 -4.84 17.67 6.48
C LEU A 587 -3.96 17.39 5.25
N HIS A 588 -2.85 18.11 5.06
CA HIS A 588 -1.86 17.73 4.05
C HIS A 588 -1.02 16.55 4.52
N LEU A 589 -0.71 15.61 3.63
CA LEU A 589 0.18 14.49 3.95
C LEU A 589 1.64 14.90 4.16
N ASN A 590 2.03 16.09 3.67
CA ASN A 590 3.39 16.61 3.74
C ASN A 590 3.39 17.94 4.51
N ARG A 591 4.49 18.19 5.23
CA ARG A 591 4.78 19.45 5.91
C ARG A 591 5.25 20.49 4.90
N ASP A 592 4.77 21.72 5.06
CA ASP A 592 5.35 22.86 4.35
C ASP A 592 6.73 23.17 4.93
N PHE A 593 7.70 23.43 4.05
CA PHE A 593 9.07 23.74 4.45
C PHE A 593 9.72 24.69 3.44
N ARG A 594 10.83 25.30 3.86
CA ARG A 594 11.71 26.12 3.03
C ARG A 594 13.12 25.55 3.07
N TYR A 595 13.75 25.42 1.91
CA TYR A 595 15.18 25.13 1.83
C TYR A 595 16.00 26.33 2.34
N ARG A 596 17.03 26.08 3.15
CA ARG A 596 17.90 27.16 3.66
C ARG A 596 18.94 27.62 2.66
N SER A 597 19.42 26.73 1.78
CA SER A 597 20.53 26.98 0.87
C SER A 597 20.14 27.10 -0.62
N VAL A 598 18.91 26.70 -0.99
CA VAL A 598 18.50 26.65 -2.40
C VAL A 598 17.05 27.12 -2.58
N SER A 599 16.69 27.60 -3.78
CA SER A 599 15.30 28.00 -4.04
C SER A 599 14.48 26.85 -4.62
N ARG A 600 13.20 26.79 -4.26
CA ARG A 600 12.24 25.80 -4.81
C ARG A 600 12.17 25.84 -6.34
N LYS A 601 12.28 27.03 -6.95
CA LYS A 601 12.27 27.19 -8.41
C LYS A 601 13.47 26.52 -9.09
N LYS A 602 14.64 26.49 -8.42
CA LYS A 602 15.83 25.78 -8.92
C LYS A 602 15.65 24.26 -8.82
N VAL A 603 15.09 23.75 -7.71
CA VAL A 603 14.72 22.33 -7.56
C VAL A 603 13.74 21.91 -8.67
N GLU A 604 12.71 22.73 -8.93
CA GLU A 604 11.74 22.50 -10.00
C GLU A 604 12.42 22.47 -11.38
N ALA A 605 13.34 23.41 -11.65
CA ALA A 605 14.09 23.41 -12.91
C ALA A 605 14.96 22.15 -13.09
N THR A 606 15.67 21.69 -12.06
CA THR A 606 16.44 20.45 -12.13
C THR A 606 15.53 19.25 -12.40
N ARG A 607 14.35 19.17 -11.76
CA ARG A 607 13.36 18.11 -12.03
C ARG A 607 12.85 18.19 -13.46
N ASP A 608 12.54 19.38 -13.95
CA ASP A 608 12.00 19.60 -15.28
C ASP A 608 13.03 19.29 -16.39
N ILE A 609 14.32 19.53 -16.16
CA ILE A 609 15.40 19.02 -17.06
C ILE A 609 15.41 17.49 -17.10
N LEU A 610 15.22 16.81 -15.96
CA LEU A 610 15.15 15.35 -15.94
C LEU A 610 13.90 14.82 -16.62
N GLU A 611 12.76 15.49 -16.45
CA GLU A 611 11.54 15.18 -17.19
C GLU A 611 11.77 15.34 -18.70
N GLN A 612 12.53 16.34 -19.14
CA GLN A 612 12.91 16.51 -20.54
C GLN A 612 13.78 15.35 -21.06
N ALA A 613 14.75 14.90 -20.27
CA ALA A 613 15.52 13.69 -20.60
C ALA A 613 14.61 12.45 -20.71
N CYS A 614 13.66 12.31 -19.80
CA CYS A 614 12.67 11.23 -19.84
C CYS A 614 11.80 11.31 -21.10
N ARG A 615 11.32 12.49 -21.50
CA ARG A 615 10.51 12.67 -22.72
C ARG A 615 11.23 12.28 -24.01
N ARG A 616 12.56 12.46 -24.04
CA ARG A 616 13.42 12.04 -25.16
C ARG A 616 13.79 10.55 -25.11
N HIS A 617 13.52 9.86 -24.01
CA HIS A 617 13.77 8.43 -23.90
C HIS A 617 12.82 7.64 -24.80
N TRP A 618 13.34 6.64 -25.53
CA TRP A 618 12.57 5.87 -26.53
C TRP A 618 11.29 5.25 -25.96
N ALA A 619 11.32 4.84 -24.69
CA ALA A 619 10.20 4.16 -24.06
C ALA A 619 9.09 5.11 -23.61
N TYR A 620 9.32 6.42 -23.58
CA TYR A 620 8.40 7.36 -22.95
C TYR A 620 7.03 7.37 -23.64
N GLY A 621 6.98 7.52 -24.97
CA GLY A 621 5.73 7.54 -25.73
C GLY A 621 4.96 6.21 -25.68
N VAL A 622 5.67 5.07 -25.75
CA VAL A 622 5.02 3.76 -25.67
C VAL A 622 4.52 3.46 -24.27
N THR A 623 5.23 3.87 -23.22
CA THR A 623 4.82 3.62 -21.83
C THR A 623 3.83 4.65 -21.28
N SER A 624 3.69 5.81 -21.91
CA SER A 624 2.57 6.72 -21.67
C SER A 624 1.27 6.22 -22.34
N THR A 625 1.39 5.40 -23.39
CA THR A 625 0.27 4.80 -24.14
C THR A 625 -0.15 3.44 -23.62
N ILE A 626 0.82 2.58 -23.30
CA ILE A 626 0.67 1.31 -22.60
C ILE A 626 1.33 1.51 -21.24
N PRO A 627 0.59 1.95 -20.21
CA PRO A 627 1.20 2.17 -18.92
C PRO A 627 1.96 0.95 -18.46
N TRP A 628 3.12 1.16 -17.84
CA TRP A 628 4.01 0.05 -17.49
C TRP A 628 3.34 -0.98 -16.58
N TRP A 629 2.45 -0.53 -15.69
CA TRP A 629 1.61 -1.37 -14.83
C TRP A 629 0.48 -2.09 -15.58
N VAL A 630 0.19 -1.76 -16.85
CA VAL A 630 -0.69 -2.56 -17.72
C VAL A 630 0.11 -3.64 -18.42
N ASN A 631 1.38 -3.34 -18.74
CA ASN A 631 2.23 -4.27 -19.44
C ASN A 631 2.37 -5.56 -18.63
N ARG A 632 2.77 -5.53 -17.36
CA ARG A 632 2.78 -6.75 -16.48
C ARG A 632 3.39 -7.98 -17.16
N GLY A 633 4.44 -7.77 -17.97
CA GLY A 633 5.07 -8.80 -18.81
C GLY A 633 4.23 -9.33 -19.99
N ARG A 634 3.29 -8.55 -20.53
CA ARG A 634 2.49 -8.87 -21.74
C ARG A 634 3.32 -8.69 -23.00
N TYR A 635 4.10 -7.61 -23.05
CA TYR A 635 5.00 -7.28 -24.15
C TYR A 635 6.45 -7.33 -23.68
N SER A 636 7.29 -7.94 -24.51
CA SER A 636 8.74 -7.93 -24.41
C SER A 636 9.33 -6.53 -24.69
N TRP A 637 10.61 -6.35 -24.35
CA TRP A 637 11.34 -5.12 -24.65
C TRP A 637 11.35 -4.82 -26.16
N ASP A 638 11.57 -5.82 -27.00
CA ASP A 638 11.64 -5.62 -28.46
C ASP A 638 10.29 -5.27 -29.08
N GLU A 639 9.20 -5.86 -28.58
CA GLU A 639 7.85 -5.47 -28.98
C GLU A 639 7.57 -4.02 -28.63
N LEU A 640 7.89 -3.59 -27.40
CA LEU A 640 7.72 -2.21 -26.98
C LEU A 640 8.59 -1.24 -27.79
N LYS A 641 9.83 -1.61 -28.12
CA LYS A 641 10.71 -0.82 -29.00
C LYS A 641 10.12 -0.65 -30.39
N ARG A 642 9.57 -1.71 -30.99
CA ARG A 642 8.88 -1.62 -32.30
C ARG A 642 7.62 -0.76 -32.22
N MET A 643 6.84 -0.89 -31.16
CA MET A 643 5.65 -0.06 -30.93
C MET A 643 6.00 1.42 -30.74
N ALA A 644 7.12 1.74 -30.08
CA ALA A 644 7.57 3.11 -29.90
C ALA A 644 7.89 3.82 -31.23
N GLN A 645 8.35 3.09 -32.25
CA GLN A 645 8.75 3.67 -33.55
C GLN A 645 7.58 4.19 -34.39
N VAL A 646 6.35 3.74 -34.13
CA VAL A 646 5.16 4.16 -34.88
C VAL A 646 4.37 5.26 -34.18
N LEU A 647 4.74 5.59 -32.94
CA LEU A 647 4.09 6.65 -32.17
C LEU A 647 4.69 8.02 -32.50
N PRO A 648 3.88 9.08 -32.48
CA PRO A 648 4.41 10.44 -32.64
C PRO A 648 5.31 10.80 -31.45
N PRO A 649 6.31 11.67 -31.66
CA PRO A 649 7.14 12.16 -30.58
C PRO A 649 6.32 12.96 -29.56
N GLU A 650 6.67 12.82 -28.29
CA GLU A 650 6.04 13.58 -27.21
C GLU A 650 6.59 15.01 -27.19
N GLN A 651 5.74 15.97 -26.81
CA GLN A 651 6.14 17.37 -26.74
C GLN A 651 7.20 17.58 -25.65
N ASP A 652 8.06 18.57 -25.84
CA ASP A 652 9.01 19.00 -24.81
C ASP A 652 8.30 19.50 -23.54
N VAL A 653 9.04 19.56 -22.45
CA VAL A 653 8.56 20.17 -21.20
C VAL A 653 8.14 21.61 -21.45
N ARG A 654 6.96 22.00 -20.94
CA ARG A 654 6.47 23.37 -21.04
C ARG A 654 7.46 24.33 -20.37
N HIS A 655 7.74 25.46 -21.04
CA HIS A 655 8.66 26.49 -20.56
C HIS A 655 10.12 26.04 -20.41
N LEU A 656 10.58 25.11 -21.27
CA LEU A 656 11.96 24.59 -21.25
C LEU A 656 13.02 25.69 -21.27
N ASP A 657 12.83 26.78 -22.00
CA ASP A 657 13.79 27.92 -22.02
C ASP A 657 14.00 28.52 -20.62
N ASN A 658 12.90 28.73 -19.88
CA ASN A 658 12.96 29.24 -18.50
C ASN A 658 13.63 28.24 -17.54
N VAL A 659 13.47 26.94 -17.82
CA VAL A 659 14.13 25.87 -17.08
C VAL A 659 15.65 25.93 -17.34
N ILE A 660 16.07 26.04 -18.60
CA ILE A 660 17.49 26.12 -19.00
C ILE A 660 18.18 27.36 -18.41
N VAL A 661 17.53 28.53 -18.41
CA VAL A 661 18.06 29.75 -17.76
C VAL A 661 18.35 29.52 -16.27
N ARG A 662 17.48 28.78 -15.57
CA ARG A 662 17.71 28.45 -14.16
C ARG A 662 18.84 27.45 -13.99
N VAL A 663 19.02 26.52 -14.91
CA VAL A 663 20.12 25.54 -14.89
C VAL A 663 21.47 26.23 -15.10
N ASN A 664 21.57 27.20 -16.03
CA ASN A 664 22.74 28.07 -16.14
C ASN A 664 23.08 28.73 -14.80
N THR A 665 22.06 29.25 -14.11
CA THR A 665 22.24 29.87 -12.80
C THR A 665 22.73 28.88 -11.73
N ILE A 666 22.20 27.65 -11.72
CA ILE A 666 22.63 26.58 -10.80
C ILE A 666 24.11 26.27 -11.02
N VAL A 667 24.53 26.04 -12.27
CA VAL A 667 25.93 25.72 -12.59
C VAL A 667 26.87 26.86 -12.19
N ARG A 668 26.53 28.10 -12.54
CA ARG A 668 27.34 29.27 -12.16
C ARG A 668 27.48 29.42 -10.64
N GLU A 669 26.41 29.23 -9.89
CA GLU A 669 26.43 29.41 -8.44
C GLU A 669 27.09 28.26 -7.68
N GLU A 670 26.78 27.01 -8.03
CA GLU A 670 27.25 25.82 -7.31
C GLU A 670 28.64 25.38 -7.76
N LEU A 671 28.95 25.45 -9.06
CA LEU A 671 30.22 24.98 -9.64
C LEU A 671 31.21 26.11 -9.94
N LYS A 672 30.79 27.39 -9.84
CA LYS A 672 31.62 28.57 -10.15
C LYS A 672 32.15 28.56 -11.59
N GLN A 673 31.36 28.02 -12.52
CA GLN A 673 31.67 27.96 -13.94
C GLN A 673 30.73 28.87 -14.74
N GLU A 674 31.30 29.72 -15.59
CA GLU A 674 30.50 30.52 -16.53
C GLU A 674 30.06 29.64 -17.70
N VAL A 675 28.74 29.50 -17.85
CA VAL A 675 28.10 28.68 -18.88
C VAL A 675 26.96 29.45 -19.54
N SER A 676 26.66 29.12 -20.80
CA SER A 676 25.56 29.71 -21.56
C SER A 676 24.90 28.62 -22.41
N PHE A 677 24.01 27.87 -21.79
CA PHE A 677 23.18 26.86 -22.47
C PHE A 677 22.04 27.55 -23.22
N GLY A 678 21.96 27.34 -24.53
CA GLY A 678 20.87 27.79 -25.39
C GLY A 678 19.75 26.76 -25.58
N ASN A 679 20.04 25.47 -25.38
CA ASN A 679 19.07 24.39 -25.52
C ASN A 679 19.37 23.23 -24.53
N PHE A 680 18.55 22.18 -24.56
CA PHE A 680 18.74 21.00 -23.71
C PHE A 680 20.02 20.21 -24.04
N ASP A 681 20.43 20.14 -25.30
CA ASP A 681 21.62 19.40 -25.74
C ASP A 681 22.91 20.06 -25.23
N ASP A 682 22.93 21.38 -25.06
CA ASP A 682 24.02 22.09 -24.38
C ASP A 682 24.13 21.67 -22.91
N VAL A 683 22.98 21.55 -22.21
CA VAL A 683 22.91 21.08 -20.82
C VAL A 683 23.39 19.63 -20.72
N ALA A 684 22.94 18.75 -21.62
CA ALA A 684 23.34 17.34 -21.65
C ALA A 684 24.84 17.19 -21.91
N THR A 685 25.38 17.95 -22.87
CA THR A 685 26.81 17.96 -23.18
C THR A 685 27.65 18.40 -21.99
N PHE A 686 27.22 19.45 -21.28
CA PHE A 686 27.85 19.87 -20.03
C PHE A 686 27.75 18.79 -18.95
N ALA A 687 26.58 18.16 -18.78
CA ALA A 687 26.37 17.16 -17.75
C ALA A 687 27.33 15.97 -17.84
N ARG A 688 27.80 15.60 -19.06
CA ARG A 688 28.83 14.57 -19.26
C ARG A 688 30.15 14.88 -18.57
N THR A 689 30.47 16.15 -18.33
CA THR A 689 31.71 16.54 -17.65
C THR A 689 31.61 16.43 -16.12
N LEU A 690 30.45 16.02 -15.58
CA LEU A 690 30.20 15.91 -14.13
C LEU A 690 30.38 14.49 -13.57
N LEU A 691 30.54 13.48 -14.43
CA LEU A 691 30.73 12.08 -14.02
C LEU A 691 32.17 11.78 -13.61
#